data_AF-A0A938R8A5-F1
#
_entry.id   AF-A0A938R8A5-F1
#
_cell.length_a   1.000
_cell.length_b   1.000
_cell.length_c   1.000
_cell.angle_alpha   90.00
_cell.angle_beta   90.00
_cell.angle_gamma   90.00
#
_symmetry.space_group_name_H-M   'P 1'
#
loop_
_entity.id
_entity.type
_entity.pdbx_description
1 polymer ?
#
loop_
_entity_poly.entity_id
_entity_poly.type
_entity_poly.pdbx_seq_one_letter_code
_entity_poly.pdbx_strand_id
1 'polypeptide(L)'
;MLETFITRGGIRVERLQEPVAVETALDEVYASIDRARGCILASDYEYPGRYSRWDIGFIDPPVELVSRGRDFSLRALNRRGSVLLEMLGACVTGCADVERFEQSEGLISGRVRPMQPGFAEEQRSRQPSIFSVLRSLCDTLACEDEYLSMFGAFGYDLVFQFEPIVFRHERSSAGPDCHLFFADRIAAIDHQKKTAFRLSYEFSTSGGLTTAGSPVTGARIQLPPPAPLSGVVCDHEPGEYARKVERIRQGCLQGDYFEVVLSQEFSTACAHTPKALFNRLRSSNPSPYDFIINLGAEQLIGASPEMFVRVSGREVETCPISGTVKRGAGPMQDAEQIRRLLTSRKDEAELTMCTDVDRNDKSRVCVPGSVELVGRRMVESYSRLFHTVDHVKGMLLPGCDMFDAFLSHMWACTLTGAPKPIAMQTIENLENSARRWYGGCVGLFTFNGQLNTGITIRTIHVQNGTARVRSGATLLYDSVPEEEEQETRVKASAFLSAVTMPAVAQSAPEGPRPYVKRPGMVLFVDNQDSFVHTLANYVRQTGVEVITLRGGFAEERLDELHPDALVISPGPCTPEKMGVVKLVGQAVARGLPLFGVCLGHQGIAQYFGAELGLLPRPMHGRETAVTHTAEGIFKNLPSPMPAGRYHSLYVKKDGLPACLEITAESDDGIIMALRHRDLPVYSVQFHPESILTLQDDAGLKLIANVIDVLTARL
;
A
#
# COMPACT_ATOMS: atom_id res chain seq x y z
N MET A 1 -9.72 25.01 -26.48
CA MET A 1 -11.03 24.62 -27.04
C MET A 1 -12.09 25.26 -26.18
N LEU A 2 -12.98 26.07 -26.76
CA LEU A 2 -14.09 26.70 -26.04
C LEU A 2 -15.33 25.85 -26.28
N GLU A 3 -15.99 25.44 -25.20
CA GLU A 3 -17.24 24.69 -25.22
C GLU A 3 -18.29 25.43 -24.41
N THR A 4 -19.56 25.18 -24.73
CA THR A 4 -20.68 25.84 -24.06
C THR A 4 -21.72 24.80 -23.70
N PHE A 5 -22.14 24.83 -22.44
CA PHE A 5 -23.18 23.99 -21.89
C PHE A 5 -24.30 24.86 -21.33
N ILE A 6 -25.51 24.33 -21.31
CA ILE A 6 -26.64 24.92 -20.57
C ILE A 6 -26.97 23.94 -19.46
N THR A 7 -26.88 24.38 -18.21
CA THR A 7 -27.28 23.55 -17.08
C THR A 7 -28.79 23.36 -17.07
N ARG A 8 -29.28 22.32 -16.39
CA ARG A 8 -30.72 22.10 -16.19
C ARG A 8 -31.39 23.28 -15.48
N GLY A 9 -30.67 24.01 -14.61
CA GLY A 9 -31.12 25.26 -13.99
C GLY A 9 -31.09 26.50 -14.91
N GLY A 10 -30.71 26.36 -16.18
CA GLY A 10 -30.69 27.45 -17.15
C GLY A 10 -29.45 28.35 -17.06
N ILE A 11 -28.39 27.93 -16.37
CA ILE A 11 -27.11 28.65 -16.32
C ILE A 11 -26.31 28.27 -17.56
N ARG A 12 -25.85 29.27 -18.32
CA ARG A 12 -24.91 29.07 -19.41
C ARG A 12 -23.50 28.96 -18.84
N VAL A 13 -22.84 27.84 -19.12
CA VAL A 13 -21.46 27.54 -18.70
C VAL A 13 -20.57 27.52 -19.93
N GLU A 14 -19.59 28.41 -19.98
CA GLU A 14 -18.57 28.45 -21.01
C GLU A 14 -17.27 27.91 -20.44
N ARG A 15 -16.79 26.78 -20.99
CA ARG A 15 -15.54 26.14 -20.56
C ARG A 15 -14.46 26.38 -21.58
N LEU A 16 -13.36 27.01 -21.16
CA LEU A 16 -12.13 27.07 -21.93
C LEU A 16 -11.18 25.97 -21.46
N GLN A 17 -10.85 25.05 -22.36
CA GLN A 17 -9.81 24.03 -22.17
C GLN A 17 -8.52 24.40 -22.90
N GLU A 18 -7.43 24.54 -22.16
CA GLU A 18 -6.11 24.89 -22.67
C GLU A 18 -5.14 23.73 -22.45
N PRO A 19 -4.54 23.13 -23.49
CA PRO A 19 -3.52 22.11 -23.31
C PRO A 19 -2.29 22.74 -22.64
N VAL A 20 -1.69 22.01 -21.70
CA VAL A 20 -0.46 22.41 -21.01
C VAL A 20 0.52 21.24 -20.96
N ALA A 21 1.81 21.51 -20.75
CA ALA A 21 2.80 20.47 -20.55
C ALA A 21 2.54 19.74 -19.23
N VAL A 22 2.64 18.41 -19.25
CA VAL A 22 2.39 17.53 -18.09
C VAL A 22 3.26 17.93 -16.91
N GLU A 23 4.51 18.29 -17.17
CA GLU A 23 5.52 18.64 -16.17
C GLU A 23 5.19 19.91 -15.40
N THR A 24 4.43 20.83 -16.02
CA THR A 24 4.16 22.18 -15.48
C THR A 24 2.68 22.43 -15.17
N ALA A 25 1.83 21.42 -15.40
CA ALA A 25 0.37 21.59 -15.38
C ALA A 25 -0.12 22.12 -14.02
N LEU A 26 0.46 21.60 -12.93
CA LEU A 26 0.12 21.93 -11.54
C LEU A 26 1.05 22.94 -10.87
N ASP A 27 2.01 23.55 -11.58
CA ASP A 27 3.01 24.46 -10.98
C ASP A 27 2.38 25.62 -10.18
N GLU A 28 1.34 26.25 -10.72
CA GLU A 28 0.60 27.34 -10.06
C GLU A 28 -0.05 26.86 -8.76
N VAL A 29 -0.64 25.66 -8.79
CA VAL A 29 -1.30 25.03 -7.64
C VAL A 29 -0.25 24.71 -6.58
N TYR A 30 0.83 24.02 -6.93
CA TYR A 30 1.94 23.71 -6.01
C TYR A 30 2.64 24.95 -5.45
N ALA A 31 2.74 26.04 -6.22
CA ALA A 31 3.33 27.28 -5.73
C ALA A 31 2.49 27.92 -4.61
N SER A 32 1.16 27.76 -4.68
CA SER A 32 0.23 28.53 -3.85
C SER A 32 -0.51 27.73 -2.78
N ILE A 33 -0.62 26.39 -2.91
CA ILE A 33 -1.48 25.53 -2.07
C ILE A 33 -1.19 25.63 -0.56
N ASP A 34 0.03 25.97 -0.17
CA ASP A 34 0.39 26.19 1.25
C ASP A 34 -0.33 27.41 1.86
N ARG A 35 -0.69 28.41 1.03
CA ARG A 35 -1.24 29.70 1.45
C ARG A 35 -2.57 30.03 0.78
N ALA A 36 -3.13 29.12 -0.01
CA ALA A 36 -4.38 29.31 -0.73
C ALA A 36 -5.35 28.20 -0.34
N ARG A 37 -6.64 28.52 -0.22
CA ARG A 37 -7.67 27.47 -0.24
C ARG A 37 -7.59 26.75 -1.58
N GLY A 38 -7.66 25.43 -1.54
CA GLY A 38 -7.43 24.63 -2.74
C GLY A 38 -7.28 23.16 -2.42
N CYS A 39 -7.07 22.40 -3.48
CA CYS A 39 -6.95 20.96 -3.42
C CYS A 39 -5.98 20.46 -4.47
N ILE A 40 -5.24 19.40 -4.15
CA ILE A 40 -4.65 18.48 -5.11
C ILE A 40 -5.14 17.09 -4.73
N LEU A 41 -5.76 16.39 -5.68
CA LEU A 41 -6.02 14.95 -5.60
C LEU A 41 -5.17 14.27 -6.66
N ALA A 42 -4.51 13.18 -6.29
CA ALA A 42 -3.62 12.44 -7.16
C ALA A 42 -3.79 10.93 -6.95
N SER A 43 -3.50 10.18 -8.00
CA SER A 43 -3.41 8.73 -7.96
C SER A 43 -2.06 8.31 -8.53
N ASP A 44 -1.12 7.94 -7.66
CA ASP A 44 0.21 7.44 -8.07
C ASP A 44 0.23 5.93 -8.27
N TYR A 45 -0.92 5.27 -8.14
CA TYR A 45 -1.06 3.83 -8.22
C TYR A 45 -1.85 3.41 -9.45
N GLU A 46 -1.37 2.37 -10.13
CA GLU A 46 -2.08 1.77 -11.26
C GLU A 46 -2.42 0.33 -10.93
N TYR A 47 -3.70 -0.01 -11.06
CA TYR A 47 -4.19 -1.37 -11.00
C TYR A 47 -5.17 -1.58 -12.14
N PRO A 48 -4.89 -2.49 -13.09
CA PRO A 48 -5.72 -2.68 -14.28
C PRO A 48 -7.20 -2.84 -13.95
N GLY A 49 -8.05 -2.05 -14.64
CA GLY A 49 -9.50 -2.07 -14.47
C GLY A 49 -10.03 -1.42 -13.19
N ARG A 50 -9.16 -0.87 -12.33
CA ARG A 50 -9.56 -0.26 -11.06
C ARG A 50 -8.96 1.13 -10.83
N TYR A 51 -7.65 1.27 -10.86
CA TYR A 51 -6.97 2.54 -10.61
C TYR A 51 -6.18 2.96 -11.85
N SER A 52 -6.39 4.18 -12.28
CA SER A 52 -5.57 4.85 -13.29
C SER A 52 -4.80 5.99 -12.64
N ARG A 53 -3.65 6.35 -13.22
CA ARG A 53 -2.84 7.46 -12.72
C ARG A 53 -3.34 8.78 -13.29
N TRP A 54 -3.69 9.71 -12.41
CA TRP A 54 -4.14 11.06 -12.75
C TRP A 54 -3.86 12.02 -11.60
N ASP A 55 -3.70 13.30 -11.90
CA ASP A 55 -3.61 14.37 -10.91
C ASP A 55 -4.62 15.47 -11.28
N ILE A 56 -5.35 16.02 -10.30
CA ILE A 56 -6.23 17.17 -10.48
C ILE A 56 -5.98 18.17 -9.35
N GLY A 57 -5.98 19.46 -9.66
CA GLY A 57 -5.79 20.47 -8.64
C GLY A 57 -6.31 21.84 -9.01
N PHE A 58 -6.59 22.63 -7.97
CA PHE A 58 -7.03 24.01 -8.08
C PHE A 58 -6.62 24.82 -6.85
N ILE A 59 -6.62 26.13 -7.01
CA ILE A 59 -6.49 27.12 -5.93
C ILE A 59 -7.53 28.21 -6.12
N ASP A 60 -7.78 28.96 -5.06
CA ASP A 60 -8.63 30.16 -5.07
C ASP A 60 -10.06 29.89 -5.57
N PRO A 61 -10.75 28.84 -5.05
CA PRO A 61 -12.11 28.51 -5.47
C PRO A 61 -13.07 29.68 -5.18
N PRO A 62 -14.08 29.92 -6.02
CA PRO A 62 -15.04 31.01 -5.81
C PRO A 62 -15.99 30.79 -4.63
N VAL A 63 -16.40 29.54 -4.35
CA VAL A 63 -17.39 29.23 -3.31
C VAL A 63 -16.92 28.08 -2.43
N GLU A 64 -17.12 28.20 -1.12
CA GLU A 64 -17.05 27.08 -0.18
C GLU A 64 -18.42 26.74 0.38
N LEU A 65 -18.69 25.46 0.58
CA LEU A 65 -19.82 24.92 1.34
C LEU A 65 -19.28 24.25 2.60
N VAL A 66 -19.83 24.65 3.75
CA VAL A 66 -19.45 24.13 5.06
C VAL A 66 -20.70 23.70 5.80
N SER A 67 -20.69 22.50 6.37
CA SER A 67 -21.77 21.96 7.22
C SER A 67 -21.24 21.62 8.62
N ARG A 68 -22.14 21.73 9.60
CA ARG A 68 -21.96 21.25 10.97
C ARG A 68 -23.30 20.80 11.54
N GLY A 69 -23.45 19.49 11.73
CA GLY A 69 -24.70 18.93 12.19
C GLY A 69 -25.80 19.20 11.17
N ARG A 70 -26.81 20.00 11.52
CA ARG A 70 -27.89 20.35 10.57
C ARG A 70 -27.70 21.73 9.94
N ASP A 71 -26.77 22.52 10.43
CA ASP A 71 -26.54 23.88 9.98
C ASP A 71 -25.49 23.87 8.86
N PHE A 72 -25.69 24.70 7.84
CA PHE A 72 -24.79 24.80 6.70
C PHE A 72 -24.63 26.25 6.23
N SER A 73 -23.56 26.50 5.47
CA SER A 73 -23.33 27.77 4.79
C SER A 73 -22.61 27.58 3.46
N LEU A 74 -23.02 28.33 2.45
CA LEU A 74 -22.29 28.57 1.21
C LEU A 74 -21.75 29.99 1.25
N ARG A 75 -20.45 30.16 1.09
CA ARG A 75 -19.76 31.45 1.22
C ARG A 75 -18.97 31.78 -0.04
N ALA A 76 -19.12 33.00 -0.51
CA ALA A 76 -18.29 33.57 -1.56
C ALA A 76 -16.89 33.85 -1.01
N LEU A 77 -15.87 33.33 -1.69
CA LEU A 77 -14.46 33.54 -1.37
C LEU A 77 -13.82 34.65 -2.22
N ASN A 78 -14.50 35.05 -3.29
CA ASN A 78 -14.12 36.15 -4.17
C ASN A 78 -15.37 36.70 -4.89
N ARG A 79 -15.18 37.74 -5.73
CA ARG A 79 -16.27 38.39 -6.47
C ARG A 79 -17.06 37.42 -7.37
N ARG A 80 -16.38 36.45 -7.98
CA ARG A 80 -17.00 35.42 -8.82
C ARG A 80 -17.92 34.54 -7.99
N GLY A 81 -17.49 34.20 -6.77
CA GLY A 81 -18.31 33.54 -5.76
C GLY A 81 -19.61 34.26 -5.44
N SER A 82 -19.56 35.58 -5.26
CA SER A 82 -20.78 36.36 -4.97
C SER A 82 -21.80 36.26 -6.11
N VAL A 83 -21.33 36.35 -7.36
CA VAL A 83 -22.19 36.18 -8.55
C VAL A 83 -22.75 34.76 -8.62
N LEU A 84 -21.93 33.74 -8.39
CA LEU A 84 -22.37 32.34 -8.38
C LEU A 84 -23.41 32.07 -7.29
N LEU A 85 -23.23 32.60 -6.08
CA LEU A 85 -24.23 32.45 -5.02
C LEU A 85 -25.55 33.14 -5.37
N GLU A 86 -25.51 34.26 -6.08
CA GLU A 86 -26.73 34.91 -6.57
C GLU A 86 -27.46 34.02 -7.59
N MET A 87 -26.72 33.39 -8.52
CA MET A 87 -27.28 32.41 -9.47
C MET A 87 -27.86 31.18 -8.78
N LEU A 88 -27.23 30.71 -7.70
CA LEU A 88 -27.59 29.48 -6.98
C LEU A 88 -28.59 29.71 -5.83
N GLY A 89 -28.93 30.95 -5.51
CA GLY A 89 -29.80 31.30 -4.39
C GLY A 89 -31.15 30.58 -4.44
N ALA A 90 -31.82 30.60 -5.60
CA ALA A 90 -33.11 29.96 -5.80
C ALA A 90 -33.09 28.43 -5.58
N CYS A 91 -31.94 27.79 -5.86
CA CYS A 91 -31.76 26.35 -5.66
C CYS A 91 -31.75 25.97 -4.18
N VAL A 92 -31.10 26.76 -3.33
CA VAL A 92 -31.05 26.51 -1.89
C VAL A 92 -32.37 26.88 -1.23
N THR A 93 -32.97 28.02 -1.60
CA THR A 93 -34.23 28.49 -1.03
C THR A 93 -35.44 27.65 -1.45
N GLY A 94 -35.38 27.02 -2.64
CA GLY A 94 -36.39 26.08 -3.13
C GLY A 94 -36.29 24.67 -2.57
N CYS A 95 -35.26 24.35 -1.77
CA CYS A 95 -35.06 23.01 -1.24
C CYS A 95 -36.06 22.70 -0.11
N ALA A 96 -36.97 21.75 -0.34
CA ALA A 96 -38.04 21.39 0.60
C ALA A 96 -37.54 20.93 1.98
N ASP A 97 -36.33 20.35 2.01
CA ASP A 97 -35.70 19.82 3.21
C ASP A 97 -34.99 20.88 4.05
N VAL A 98 -34.93 22.14 3.60
CA VAL A 98 -34.37 23.24 4.39
C VAL A 98 -35.48 23.83 5.28
N GLU A 99 -35.23 23.87 6.58
CA GLU A 99 -36.18 24.40 7.58
C GLU A 99 -36.16 25.93 7.58
N ARG A 100 -34.95 26.50 7.57
CA ARG A 100 -34.70 27.94 7.62
C ARG A 100 -33.47 28.25 6.79
N PHE A 101 -33.47 29.41 6.15
CA PHE A 101 -32.31 29.92 5.46
C PHE A 101 -32.22 31.44 5.62
N GLU A 102 -31.01 31.95 5.46
CA GLU A 102 -30.72 33.38 5.37
C GLU A 102 -29.83 33.60 4.14
N GLN A 103 -30.14 34.63 3.36
CA GLN A 103 -29.34 35.01 2.21
C GLN A 103 -28.94 36.48 2.35
N SER A 104 -27.65 36.74 2.25
CA SER A 104 -27.06 38.07 2.21
C SER A 104 -25.97 38.13 1.14
N GLU A 105 -25.37 39.29 0.92
CA GLU A 105 -24.32 39.44 -0.08
C GLU A 105 -23.15 38.49 0.21
N GLY A 106 -22.92 37.53 -0.70
CA GLY A 106 -21.83 36.57 -0.59
C GLY A 106 -22.02 35.46 0.45
N LEU A 107 -23.22 35.29 1.02
CA LEU A 107 -23.50 34.23 1.99
C LEU A 107 -24.92 33.69 1.83
N ILE A 108 -25.04 32.36 1.77
CA ILE A 108 -26.29 31.64 1.97
C ILE A 108 -26.08 30.70 3.16
N SER A 109 -26.83 30.85 4.23
CA SER A 109 -26.80 29.92 5.36
C SER A 109 -28.16 29.29 5.57
N GLY A 110 -28.20 28.14 6.23
CA GLY A 110 -29.47 27.50 6.53
C GLY A 110 -29.32 26.32 7.48
N ARG A 111 -30.48 25.76 7.81
CA ARG A 111 -30.61 24.57 8.64
C ARG A 111 -31.49 23.57 7.93
N VAL A 112 -30.99 22.34 7.79
CA VAL A 112 -31.75 21.24 7.24
C VAL A 112 -32.72 20.70 8.29
N ARG A 113 -33.92 20.31 7.85
CA ARG A 113 -34.93 19.68 8.70
C ARG A 113 -34.36 18.42 9.38
N PRO A 114 -34.87 18.06 10.57
CA PRO A 114 -34.56 16.77 11.17
C PRO A 114 -35.15 15.64 10.32
N MET A 115 -34.54 14.47 10.45
CA MET A 115 -35.08 13.23 9.90
C MET A 115 -36.47 12.95 10.47
N GLN A 116 -37.41 12.57 9.61
CA GLN A 116 -38.77 12.23 10.03
C GLN A 116 -38.76 10.83 10.67
N PRO A 117 -39.59 10.56 11.70
CA PRO A 117 -39.77 9.19 12.19
C PRO A 117 -40.61 8.36 11.21
N GLY A 118 -40.40 7.05 11.18
CA GLY A 118 -41.30 6.10 10.50
C GLY A 118 -41.18 6.03 8.98
N PHE A 119 -39.96 6.12 8.43
CA PHE A 119 -39.68 5.86 7.01
C PHE A 119 -39.21 4.42 6.79
N ALA A 120 -39.38 3.91 5.56
CA ALA A 120 -38.80 2.64 5.14
C ALA A 120 -37.28 2.77 4.98
N GLU A 121 -36.51 1.76 5.38
CA GLU A 121 -35.03 1.82 5.38
C GLU A 121 -34.43 2.09 3.99
N GLU A 122 -35.11 1.66 2.94
CA GLU A 122 -34.75 1.94 1.54
C GLU A 122 -34.81 3.45 1.20
N GLN A 123 -35.55 4.25 1.99
CA GLN A 123 -35.65 5.70 1.87
C GLN A 123 -34.69 6.45 2.81
N ARG A 124 -33.80 5.74 3.54
CA ARG A 124 -32.87 6.37 4.49
C ARG A 124 -31.98 7.42 3.84
N SER A 125 -31.43 7.14 2.66
CA SER A 125 -30.59 8.09 1.91
C SER A 125 -31.34 9.31 1.36
N ARG A 126 -32.67 9.26 1.39
CA ARG A 126 -33.57 10.36 0.97
C ARG A 126 -34.07 11.19 2.14
N GLN A 127 -33.73 10.83 3.38
CA GLN A 127 -34.10 11.65 4.52
C GLN A 127 -33.37 13.01 4.47
N PRO A 128 -34.02 14.08 4.98
CA PRO A 128 -33.42 15.41 5.03
C PRO A 128 -32.02 15.36 5.62
N SER A 129 -31.04 15.93 4.91
CA SER A 129 -29.65 16.09 5.36
C SER A 129 -28.93 17.15 4.51
N ILE A 130 -27.66 17.43 4.77
CA ILE A 130 -26.87 18.31 3.87
C ILE A 130 -26.88 17.82 2.42
N PHE A 131 -27.06 16.52 2.19
CA PHE A 131 -27.15 15.95 0.85
C PHE A 131 -28.41 16.36 0.09
N SER A 132 -29.48 16.80 0.76
CA SER A 132 -30.63 17.41 0.09
C SER A 132 -30.23 18.73 -0.58
N VAL A 133 -29.38 19.53 0.06
CA VAL A 133 -28.82 20.76 -0.52
C VAL A 133 -27.85 20.43 -1.65
N LEU A 134 -26.96 19.44 -1.46
CA LEU A 134 -26.02 19.00 -2.51
C LEU A 134 -26.74 18.45 -3.74
N ARG A 135 -27.84 17.70 -3.57
CA ARG A 135 -28.70 17.24 -4.67
C ARG A 135 -29.34 18.41 -5.41
N SER A 136 -29.89 19.40 -4.69
CA SER A 136 -30.46 20.59 -5.33
C SER A 136 -29.42 21.35 -6.18
N LEU A 137 -28.19 21.48 -5.66
CA LEU A 137 -27.07 22.07 -6.40
C LEU A 137 -26.73 21.25 -7.64
N CYS A 138 -26.63 19.92 -7.51
CA CYS A 138 -26.39 19.03 -8.65
C CYS A 138 -27.49 19.13 -9.70
N ASP A 139 -28.75 19.13 -9.31
CA ASP A 139 -29.87 19.27 -10.24
C ASP A 139 -29.85 20.62 -10.96
N THR A 140 -29.44 21.70 -10.29
CA THR A 140 -29.36 23.04 -10.88
C THR A 140 -28.18 23.17 -11.85
N LEU A 141 -27.04 22.55 -11.52
CA LEU A 141 -25.79 22.65 -12.27
C LEU A 141 -25.56 21.50 -13.25
N ALA A 142 -26.46 20.50 -13.29
CA ALA A 142 -26.37 19.35 -14.16
C ALA A 142 -26.22 19.76 -15.63
N CYS A 143 -25.14 19.29 -16.25
CA CYS A 143 -24.82 19.46 -17.67
C CYS A 143 -23.91 18.30 -18.13
N GLU A 144 -23.53 18.27 -19.40
CA GLU A 144 -22.70 17.21 -19.99
C GLU A 144 -21.20 17.33 -19.62
N ASP A 145 -20.81 18.37 -18.89
CA ASP A 145 -19.41 18.60 -18.52
C ASP A 145 -18.89 17.55 -17.51
N GLU A 146 -17.74 16.94 -17.83
CA GLU A 146 -17.13 15.87 -17.02
C GLU A 146 -16.23 16.36 -15.88
N TYR A 147 -15.92 17.65 -15.79
CA TYR A 147 -14.96 18.21 -14.83
C TYR A 147 -15.56 19.25 -13.89
N LEU A 148 -16.70 19.85 -14.23
CA LEU A 148 -17.40 20.79 -13.37
C LEU A 148 -17.88 20.09 -12.10
N SER A 149 -17.22 20.39 -10.98
CA SER A 149 -17.26 19.55 -9.77
C SER A 149 -17.23 20.37 -8.48
N MET A 150 -17.64 19.72 -7.40
CA MET A 150 -17.26 20.10 -6.04
C MET A 150 -16.18 19.17 -5.51
N PHE A 151 -15.22 19.73 -4.78
CA PHE A 151 -14.07 19.03 -4.21
C PHE A 151 -14.00 19.25 -2.71
N GLY A 152 -13.57 18.27 -1.93
CA GLY A 152 -13.26 18.53 -0.53
C GLY A 152 -13.28 17.30 0.35
N ALA A 153 -13.77 17.48 1.58
CA ALA A 153 -13.74 16.49 2.63
C ALA A 153 -15.10 16.34 3.32
N PHE A 154 -15.40 15.11 3.71
CA PHE A 154 -16.54 14.71 4.50
C PHE A 154 -16.01 14.07 5.79
N GLY A 155 -16.34 14.66 6.94
CA GLY A 155 -15.91 14.20 8.25
C GLY A 155 -16.75 13.05 8.76
N TYR A 156 -16.20 12.27 9.70
CA TYR A 156 -16.85 11.10 10.29
C TYR A 156 -18.22 11.46 10.90
N ASP A 157 -18.30 12.60 11.59
CA ASP A 157 -19.49 13.07 12.30
C ASP A 157 -20.69 13.36 11.36
N LEU A 158 -20.47 13.42 10.04
CA LEU A 158 -21.53 13.57 9.05
C LEU A 158 -22.60 12.46 9.14
N VAL A 159 -22.19 11.25 9.56
CA VAL A 159 -23.09 10.11 9.73
C VAL A 159 -24.15 10.35 10.80
N PHE A 160 -23.89 11.24 11.77
CA PHE A 160 -24.84 11.56 12.84
C PHE A 160 -26.02 12.41 12.36
N GLN A 161 -26.01 12.86 11.10
CA GLN A 161 -27.23 13.37 10.45
C GLN A 161 -28.20 12.24 10.07
N PHE A 162 -27.77 10.97 10.08
CA PHE A 162 -28.55 9.81 9.64
C PHE A 162 -28.68 8.73 10.71
N GLU A 163 -27.69 8.59 11.58
CA GLU A 163 -27.67 7.58 12.63
C GLU A 163 -27.90 8.21 14.02
N PRO A 164 -28.84 7.68 14.80
CA PRO A 164 -29.12 8.20 16.14
C PRO A 164 -28.04 7.73 17.13
N ILE A 165 -26.95 8.50 17.23
CA ILE A 165 -25.85 8.24 18.17
C ILE A 165 -25.96 9.16 19.39
N VAL A 166 -25.82 8.58 20.58
CA VAL A 166 -25.73 9.34 21.83
C VAL A 166 -24.31 9.86 21.99
N PHE A 167 -24.16 11.18 21.91
CA PHE A 167 -22.87 11.85 22.01
C PHE A 167 -22.27 11.79 23.41
N ARG A 168 -20.99 11.43 23.47
CA ARG A 168 -20.12 11.45 24.67
C ARG A 168 -19.02 12.49 24.56
N HIS A 169 -18.58 12.81 23.35
CA HIS A 169 -17.51 13.76 23.13
C HIS A 169 -18.01 15.19 22.90
N GLU A 170 -17.28 16.15 23.45
CA GLU A 170 -17.54 17.56 23.22
C GLU A 170 -17.16 17.95 21.77
N ARG A 171 -18.08 18.62 21.09
CA ARG A 171 -17.93 19.07 19.69
C ARG A 171 -17.97 20.59 19.55
N SER A 172 -18.00 21.33 20.67
CA SER A 172 -18.02 22.80 20.70
C SER A 172 -16.82 23.42 19.96
N SER A 173 -15.69 22.73 19.96
CA SER A 173 -14.44 23.08 19.26
C SER A 173 -14.20 22.28 17.97
N ALA A 174 -15.12 21.39 17.58
CA ALA A 174 -14.96 20.54 16.40
C ALA A 174 -15.05 21.37 15.11
N GLY A 175 -14.25 20.99 14.11
CA GLY A 175 -14.33 21.52 12.74
C GLY A 175 -15.66 21.18 12.07
N PRO A 176 -15.84 21.53 10.79
CA PRO A 176 -17.02 21.12 10.04
C PRO A 176 -17.11 19.61 9.84
N ASP A 177 -18.32 19.10 9.62
CA ASP A 177 -18.56 17.69 9.24
C ASP A 177 -18.56 17.47 7.73
N CYS A 178 -18.59 18.55 6.95
CA CYS A 178 -18.40 18.55 5.50
C CYS A 178 -17.87 19.92 5.07
N HIS A 179 -16.82 19.94 4.25
CA HIS A 179 -16.23 21.17 3.68
C HIS A 179 -15.86 20.92 2.23
N LEU A 180 -16.59 21.57 1.33
CA LEU A 180 -16.46 21.43 -0.11
C LEU A 180 -16.18 22.78 -0.77
N PHE A 181 -15.49 22.75 -1.91
CA PHE A 181 -15.19 23.88 -2.76
C PHE A 181 -15.79 23.67 -4.14
N PHE A 182 -16.45 24.70 -4.65
CA PHE A 182 -16.78 24.80 -6.07
C PHE A 182 -15.56 25.39 -6.79
N ALA A 183 -14.97 24.69 -7.75
CA ALA A 183 -13.81 25.16 -8.50
C ALA A 183 -14.20 25.59 -9.91
N ASP A 184 -13.78 26.79 -10.32
CA ASP A 184 -14.00 27.33 -11.66
C ASP A 184 -12.69 27.50 -12.47
N ARG A 185 -11.56 27.07 -11.89
CA ARG A 185 -10.28 26.85 -12.56
C ARG A 185 -9.65 25.58 -12.06
N ILE A 186 -9.32 24.67 -12.95
CA ILE A 186 -8.80 23.34 -12.62
C ILE A 186 -7.64 23.02 -13.56
N ALA A 187 -6.57 22.43 -13.02
CA ALA A 187 -5.55 21.76 -13.81
C ALA A 187 -5.69 20.25 -13.64
N ALA A 188 -5.67 19.50 -14.74
CA ALA A 188 -5.81 18.06 -14.75
C ALA A 188 -4.72 17.40 -15.60
N ILE A 189 -4.25 16.25 -15.16
CA ILE A 189 -3.23 15.42 -15.79
C ILE A 189 -3.76 13.99 -15.91
N ASP A 190 -3.75 13.45 -17.12
CA ASP A 190 -3.94 12.02 -17.40
C ASP A 190 -2.56 11.43 -17.71
N HIS A 191 -1.97 10.71 -16.75
CA HIS A 191 -0.61 10.16 -16.88
C HIS A 191 -0.56 9.00 -17.88
N GLN A 192 -1.68 8.31 -18.09
CA GLN A 192 -1.76 7.20 -19.04
C GLN A 192 -1.72 7.71 -20.48
N LYS A 193 -2.50 8.76 -20.76
CA LYS A 193 -2.50 9.43 -22.08
C LYS A 193 -1.34 10.40 -22.27
N LYS A 194 -0.60 10.72 -21.19
CA LYS A 194 0.45 11.75 -21.15
C LYS A 194 -0.07 13.11 -21.63
N THR A 195 -1.29 13.45 -21.21
CA THR A 195 -1.93 14.70 -21.57
C THR A 195 -2.26 15.50 -20.32
N ALA A 196 -2.10 16.82 -20.39
CA ALA A 196 -2.55 17.72 -19.35
C ALA A 196 -3.25 18.92 -19.95
N PHE A 197 -4.19 19.48 -19.19
CA PHE A 197 -4.95 20.66 -19.60
C PHE A 197 -5.38 21.47 -18.39
N ARG A 198 -5.63 22.76 -18.63
CA ARG A 198 -6.29 23.67 -17.71
C ARG A 198 -7.69 23.97 -18.19
N LEU A 199 -8.64 23.95 -17.27
CA LEU A 199 -10.02 24.31 -17.50
C LEU A 199 -10.30 25.61 -16.76
N SER A 200 -10.92 26.56 -17.45
CA SER A 200 -11.45 27.79 -16.85
C SER A 200 -12.92 27.92 -17.24
N TYR A 201 -13.77 28.27 -16.28
CA TYR A 201 -15.22 28.34 -16.48
C TYR A 201 -15.73 29.77 -16.34
N GLU A 202 -16.66 30.15 -17.22
CA GLU A 202 -17.47 31.35 -17.09
C GLU A 202 -18.95 30.97 -17.01
N PHE A 203 -19.68 31.63 -16.12
CA PHE A 203 -21.09 31.36 -15.84
C PHE A 203 -21.90 32.60 -16.18
N SER A 204 -23.05 32.42 -16.83
CA SER A 204 -23.98 33.51 -17.10
C SER A 204 -25.43 33.06 -17.07
N THR A 205 -26.34 33.98 -16.76
CA THR A 205 -27.79 33.74 -16.82
C THR A 205 -28.46 34.70 -17.79
N SER A 206 -29.67 34.37 -18.25
CA SER A 206 -30.48 35.27 -19.08
C SER A 206 -30.86 36.58 -18.36
N GLY A 207 -30.79 36.60 -17.02
CA GLY A 207 -31.02 37.78 -16.18
C GLY A 207 -29.84 38.74 -16.11
N GLY A 208 -28.74 38.49 -16.84
CA GLY A 208 -27.59 39.39 -16.94
C GLY A 208 -26.50 39.18 -15.88
N LEU A 209 -26.67 38.23 -14.95
CA LEU A 209 -25.59 37.82 -14.05
C LEU A 209 -24.50 37.12 -14.85
N THR A 210 -23.24 37.49 -14.61
CA THR A 210 -22.10 36.87 -15.29
C THR A 210 -20.83 36.94 -14.46
N THR A 211 -20.04 35.87 -14.47
CA THR A 211 -18.69 35.86 -13.89
C THR A 211 -17.66 36.46 -14.85
N ALA A 212 -17.99 36.60 -16.14
CA ALA A 212 -17.08 37.08 -17.16
C ALA A 212 -16.52 38.47 -16.83
N GLY A 213 -15.21 38.63 -16.99
CA GLY A 213 -14.51 39.88 -16.66
C GLY A 213 -14.26 40.11 -15.16
N SER A 214 -14.75 39.24 -14.28
CA SER A 214 -14.36 39.26 -12.86
C SER A 214 -13.03 38.51 -12.69
N PRO A 215 -12.00 39.14 -12.07
CA PRO A 215 -10.71 38.51 -11.89
C PRO A 215 -10.81 37.31 -10.95
N VAL A 216 -9.99 36.29 -11.21
CA VAL A 216 -9.78 35.18 -10.28
C VAL A 216 -8.81 35.63 -9.20
N THR A 217 -9.30 35.72 -7.98
CA THR A 217 -8.53 36.16 -6.81
C THR A 217 -8.78 35.21 -5.64
N GLY A 218 -7.81 35.08 -4.74
CA GLY A 218 -8.03 34.36 -3.49
C GLY A 218 -7.31 34.99 -2.30
N ALA A 219 -7.95 34.92 -1.14
CA ALA A 219 -7.35 35.35 0.10
C ALA A 219 -6.20 34.41 0.49
N ARG A 220 -5.05 35.00 0.82
CA ARG A 220 -3.88 34.23 1.28
C ARG A 220 -3.99 33.95 2.77
N ILE A 221 -3.75 32.70 3.14
CA ILE A 221 -3.77 32.21 4.51
C ILE A 221 -2.37 32.40 5.11
N GLN A 222 -2.33 32.94 6.32
CA GLN A 222 -1.10 32.99 7.09
C GLN A 222 -0.92 31.67 7.83
N LEU A 223 0.10 30.90 7.44
CA LEU A 223 0.48 29.72 8.20
C LEU A 223 1.05 30.15 9.56
N PRO A 224 0.72 29.44 10.65
CA PRO A 224 1.38 29.66 11.92
C PRO A 224 2.90 29.47 11.77
N PRO A 225 3.72 30.22 12.53
CA PRO A 225 5.17 30.03 12.50
C PRO A 225 5.50 28.58 12.86
N PRO A 226 6.55 27.99 12.27
CA PRO A 226 6.99 26.64 12.63
C PRO A 226 7.21 26.54 14.15
N ALA A 227 6.46 25.66 14.80
CA ALA A 227 6.70 25.35 16.20
C ALA A 227 7.87 24.37 16.30
N PRO A 228 8.77 24.50 17.29
CA PRO A 228 9.84 23.54 17.51
C PRO A 228 9.22 22.15 17.76
N LEU A 229 9.81 21.12 17.13
CA LEU A 229 9.34 19.74 17.27
C LEU A 229 9.34 19.33 18.75
N SER A 230 8.19 18.89 19.22
CA SER A 230 8.00 18.29 20.55
C SER A 230 8.02 16.77 20.45
N GLY A 231 8.00 16.08 21.60
CA GLY A 231 7.65 14.66 21.62
C GLY A 231 6.25 14.43 21.05
N VAL A 232 6.02 13.24 20.48
CA VAL A 232 4.69 12.80 20.06
C VAL A 232 3.86 12.46 21.30
N VAL A 233 2.66 13.03 21.39
CA VAL A 233 1.68 12.75 22.44
C VAL A 233 0.62 11.81 21.89
N CYS A 234 0.34 10.72 22.60
CA CYS A 234 -0.77 9.81 22.31
C CYS A 234 -1.92 10.13 23.27
N ASP A 235 -3.16 10.09 22.80
CA ASP A 235 -4.35 10.26 23.66
C ASP A 235 -4.68 9.02 24.50
N HIS A 236 -3.86 7.96 24.44
CA HIS A 236 -3.97 6.74 25.21
C HIS A 236 -2.66 6.49 25.97
N GLU A 237 -2.77 6.12 27.24
CA GLU A 237 -1.64 5.62 28.03
C GLU A 237 -1.19 4.23 27.53
N PRO A 238 0.09 3.83 27.72
CA PRO A 238 0.55 2.48 27.39
C PRO A 238 -0.34 1.39 28.00
N GLY A 239 -0.82 0.45 27.19
CA GLY A 239 -1.74 -0.61 27.58
C GLY A 239 -3.21 -0.19 27.77
N GLU A 240 -3.54 1.10 27.66
CA GLU A 240 -4.93 1.55 27.71
C GLU A 240 -5.72 1.05 26.51
N TYR A 241 -5.14 1.12 25.30
CA TYR A 241 -5.80 0.62 24.09
C TYR A 241 -5.99 -0.89 24.17
N ALA A 242 -4.97 -1.64 24.61
CA ALA A 242 -5.09 -3.09 24.84
C ALA A 242 -6.26 -3.45 25.78
N ARG A 243 -6.46 -2.71 26.88
CA ARG A 243 -7.64 -2.92 27.76
C ARG A 243 -8.97 -2.66 27.05
N LYS A 244 -9.03 -1.67 26.15
CA LYS A 244 -10.22 -1.43 25.32
C LYS A 244 -10.44 -2.56 24.32
N VAL A 245 -9.38 -3.11 23.73
CA VAL A 245 -9.46 -4.31 22.87
C VAL A 245 -10.07 -5.47 23.64
N GLU A 246 -9.62 -5.73 24.88
CA GLU A 246 -10.20 -6.80 25.69
C GLU A 246 -11.70 -6.56 25.95
N ARG A 247 -12.12 -5.32 26.20
CA ARG A 247 -13.54 -4.99 26.32
C ARG A 247 -14.33 -5.29 25.05
N ILE A 248 -13.77 -4.98 23.87
CA ILE A 248 -14.38 -5.33 22.58
C ILE A 248 -14.49 -6.85 22.42
N ARG A 249 -13.45 -7.60 22.74
CA ARG A 249 -13.47 -9.08 22.68
C ARG A 249 -14.59 -9.67 23.54
N GLN A 250 -14.79 -9.13 24.75
CA GLN A 250 -15.89 -9.57 25.62
C GLN A 250 -17.27 -9.22 25.03
N GLY A 251 -17.43 -8.06 24.39
CA GLY A 251 -18.66 -7.70 23.68
C GLY A 251 -18.93 -8.61 22.47
N CYS A 252 -17.89 -8.95 21.70
CA CYS A 252 -17.99 -9.94 20.62
C CYS A 252 -18.45 -11.31 21.15
N LEU A 253 -17.88 -11.76 22.27
CA LEU A 253 -18.25 -13.03 22.90
C LEU A 253 -19.71 -13.06 23.37
N GLN A 254 -20.24 -11.91 23.83
CA GLN A 254 -21.63 -11.76 24.27
C GLN A 254 -22.61 -11.62 23.11
N GLY A 255 -22.13 -11.33 21.90
CA GLY A 255 -22.94 -11.10 20.72
C GLY A 255 -23.47 -9.66 20.58
N ASP A 256 -22.82 -8.69 21.24
CA ASP A 256 -23.19 -7.27 21.13
C ASP A 256 -22.90 -6.72 19.72
N TYR A 257 -21.82 -7.21 19.11
CA TYR A 257 -21.34 -6.88 17.77
C TYR A 257 -20.38 -7.97 17.30
N PHE A 258 -20.10 -8.01 16.00
CA PHE A 258 -19.14 -8.96 15.42
C PHE A 258 -17.72 -8.38 15.43
N GLU A 259 -17.59 -7.10 15.08
CA GLU A 259 -16.32 -6.37 15.07
C GLU A 259 -16.54 -4.88 15.35
N VAL A 260 -15.52 -4.23 15.91
CA VAL A 260 -15.48 -2.77 16.12
C VAL A 260 -14.09 -2.25 15.78
N VAL A 261 -14.02 -1.12 15.09
CA VAL A 261 -12.75 -0.47 14.76
C VAL A 261 -12.51 0.68 15.74
N LEU A 262 -11.59 0.51 16.69
CA LEU A 262 -11.18 1.59 17.60
C LEU A 262 -9.89 2.25 17.12
N SER A 263 -9.67 3.51 17.48
CA SER A 263 -8.50 4.28 17.08
C SER A 263 -7.82 5.04 18.22
N GLN A 264 -6.54 5.35 18.01
CA GLN A 264 -5.72 6.24 18.84
C GLN A 264 -5.38 7.51 18.07
N GLU A 265 -5.40 8.67 18.72
CA GLU A 265 -4.92 9.94 18.17
C GLU A 265 -3.50 10.24 18.68
N PHE A 266 -2.60 10.49 17.74
CA PHE A 266 -1.24 10.96 17.99
C PHE A 266 -1.14 12.41 17.55
N SER A 267 -0.47 13.26 18.34
CA SER A 267 -0.30 14.67 18.04
C SER A 267 1.12 15.16 18.31
N THR A 268 1.56 16.13 17.53
CA THR A 268 2.87 16.80 17.69
C THR A 268 2.84 18.19 17.08
N ALA A 269 3.74 19.08 17.52
CA ALA A 269 4.01 20.33 16.83
C ALA A 269 4.41 20.08 15.36
N CYS A 270 3.92 20.92 14.45
CA CYS A 270 4.21 20.83 13.01
C CYS A 270 5.08 22.00 12.57
N ALA A 271 6.30 21.70 12.12
CA ALA A 271 7.26 22.68 11.60
C ALA A 271 7.29 22.77 10.06
N HIS A 272 6.42 22.02 9.38
CA HIS A 272 6.47 21.84 7.93
C HIS A 272 5.22 22.40 7.25
N THR A 273 5.39 22.85 6.00
CA THR A 273 4.25 23.28 5.19
C THR A 273 3.45 22.06 4.70
N PRO A 274 2.13 22.20 4.47
CA PRO A 274 1.30 21.13 3.91
C PRO A 274 1.89 20.48 2.66
N LYS A 275 2.40 21.27 1.71
CA LYS A 275 3.07 20.78 0.50
C LYS A 275 4.32 19.95 0.80
N ALA A 276 5.13 20.38 1.78
CA ALA A 276 6.33 19.64 2.16
C ALA A 276 5.97 18.26 2.73
N LEU A 277 4.91 18.18 3.55
CA LEU A 277 4.38 16.91 4.04
C LEU A 277 3.84 16.05 2.90
N PHE A 278 3.07 16.64 1.99
CA PHE A 278 2.49 15.94 0.84
C PHE A 278 3.57 15.29 -0.05
N ASN A 279 4.61 16.05 -0.41
CA ASN A 279 5.70 15.54 -1.24
C ASN A 279 6.48 14.40 -0.55
N ARG A 280 6.66 14.48 0.78
CA ARG A 280 7.26 13.40 1.57
C ARG A 280 6.39 12.15 1.58
N LEU A 281 5.08 12.29 1.71
CA LEU A 281 4.14 11.17 1.67
C LEU A 281 4.12 10.52 0.29
N ARG A 282 3.89 11.27 -0.81
CA ARG A 282 3.94 10.74 -2.19
C ARG A 282 5.22 9.94 -2.46
N SER A 283 6.38 10.48 -2.07
CA SER A 283 7.68 9.85 -2.33
C SER A 283 7.92 8.57 -1.51
N SER A 284 7.21 8.41 -0.41
CA SER A 284 7.49 7.36 0.57
C SER A 284 6.40 6.28 0.54
N ASN A 285 5.13 6.66 0.47
CA ASN A 285 3.96 5.80 0.50
C ASN A 285 3.01 6.19 -0.65
N PRO A 286 3.34 5.87 -1.92
CA PRO A 286 2.44 6.12 -3.04
C PRO A 286 1.15 5.31 -2.86
N SER A 287 0.01 5.95 -3.11
CA SER A 287 -1.32 5.41 -2.85
C SER A 287 -2.30 5.72 -3.99
N PRO A 288 -3.42 4.98 -4.09
CA PRO A 288 -4.47 5.26 -5.07
C PRO A 288 -5.19 6.61 -4.82
N TYR A 289 -5.19 7.09 -3.57
CA TYR A 289 -5.80 8.36 -3.16
C TYR A 289 -4.80 9.21 -2.37
N ASP A 290 -3.91 9.90 -3.09
CA ASP A 290 -3.04 10.92 -2.53
C ASP A 290 -3.73 12.28 -2.56
N PHE A 291 -3.65 13.04 -1.47
CA PHE A 291 -4.30 14.34 -1.41
C PHE A 291 -3.61 15.36 -0.51
N ILE A 292 -3.78 16.63 -0.89
CA ILE A 292 -3.64 17.80 -0.03
C ILE A 292 -4.89 18.66 -0.21
N ILE A 293 -5.59 18.94 0.89
CA ILE A 293 -6.73 19.85 0.91
C ILE A 293 -6.44 20.96 1.91
N ASN A 294 -6.34 22.19 1.42
CA ASN A 294 -6.22 23.35 2.28
C ASN A 294 -7.60 23.97 2.50
N LEU A 295 -8.18 23.68 3.66
CA LEU A 295 -9.51 24.12 4.08
C LEU A 295 -9.50 25.52 4.71
N GLY A 296 -8.37 26.24 4.68
CA GLY A 296 -8.21 27.52 5.36
C GLY A 296 -7.50 27.34 6.70
N ALA A 297 -8.26 27.26 7.79
CA ALA A 297 -7.71 27.14 9.15
C ALA A 297 -7.12 25.76 9.46
N GLU A 298 -7.44 24.76 8.64
CA GLU A 298 -6.96 23.40 8.76
C GLU A 298 -6.57 22.82 7.40
N GLN A 299 -5.70 21.83 7.41
CA GLN A 299 -5.21 21.16 6.21
C GLN A 299 -5.24 19.65 6.40
N LEU A 300 -5.63 18.94 5.35
CA LEU A 300 -5.63 17.48 5.31
C LEU A 300 -4.59 17.05 4.28
N ILE A 301 -3.65 16.20 4.70
CA ILE A 301 -2.61 15.66 3.83
C ILE A 301 -2.61 14.15 4.01
N GLY A 302 -2.86 13.39 2.97
CA GLY A 302 -2.99 11.94 3.09
C GLY A 302 -2.57 11.16 1.85
N ALA A 303 -2.36 9.87 2.09
CA ALA A 303 -2.01 8.87 1.09
C ALA A 303 -2.83 7.60 1.37
N SER A 304 -4.13 7.67 1.07
CA SER A 304 -5.09 6.64 1.46
C SER A 304 -5.04 5.44 0.52
N PRO A 305 -4.90 4.21 1.05
CA PRO A 305 -4.96 2.98 0.25
C PRO A 305 -6.39 2.61 -0.16
N GLU A 306 -7.41 3.17 0.49
CA GLU A 306 -8.77 2.63 0.44
C GLU A 306 -9.75 3.58 -0.24
N MET A 307 -10.42 3.08 -1.28
CA MET A 307 -11.57 3.71 -1.92
C MET A 307 -12.75 3.70 -0.95
N PHE A 308 -13.43 4.84 -0.77
CA PHE A 308 -14.71 4.84 -0.07
C PHE A 308 -15.83 4.38 -1.01
N VAL A 309 -16.23 5.25 -1.94
CA VAL A 309 -17.23 4.96 -2.98
C VAL A 309 -16.82 5.66 -4.26
N ARG A 310 -16.90 4.92 -5.38
CA ARG A 310 -16.82 5.48 -6.73
C ARG A 310 -18.10 5.18 -7.50
N VAL A 311 -18.62 6.19 -8.20
CA VAL A 311 -19.78 6.07 -9.09
C VAL A 311 -19.41 6.60 -10.46
N SER A 312 -19.56 5.75 -11.48
CA SER A 312 -19.33 6.09 -12.89
C SER A 312 -20.57 5.75 -13.69
N GLY A 313 -21.29 6.78 -14.15
CA GLY A 313 -22.62 6.62 -14.72
C GLY A 313 -23.59 6.07 -13.68
N ARG A 314 -23.93 4.78 -13.79
CA ARG A 314 -24.79 4.08 -12.81
C ARG A 314 -24.09 2.93 -12.10
N GLU A 315 -22.84 2.64 -12.43
CA GLU A 315 -22.05 1.63 -11.74
C GLU A 315 -21.51 2.24 -10.44
N VAL A 316 -21.75 1.57 -9.31
CA VAL A 316 -21.15 1.86 -8.01
C VAL A 316 -20.10 0.79 -7.71
N GLU A 317 -18.95 1.20 -7.23
CA GLU A 317 -17.90 0.28 -6.79
C GLU A 317 -17.21 0.75 -5.53
N THR A 318 -16.71 -0.24 -4.79
CA THR A 318 -15.89 -0.06 -3.60
C THR A 318 -14.88 -1.20 -3.53
N CYS A 319 -13.89 -1.05 -2.66
CA CYS A 319 -12.86 -2.05 -2.52
C CYS A 319 -12.43 -2.20 -1.06
N PRO A 320 -13.16 -3.00 -0.26
CA PRO A 320 -12.81 -3.28 1.12
C PRO A 320 -11.38 -3.84 1.22
N ILE A 321 -10.59 -3.30 2.16
CA ILE A 321 -9.21 -3.72 2.41
C ILE A 321 -9.11 -4.29 3.81
N SER A 322 -8.46 -5.44 3.95
CA SER A 322 -8.03 -5.97 5.24
C SER A 322 -6.80 -6.85 5.06
N GLY A 323 -6.04 -7.04 6.13
CA GLY A 323 -4.76 -7.75 6.12
C GLY A 323 -3.63 -6.94 5.49
N THR A 324 -2.52 -6.82 6.21
CA THR A 324 -1.34 -6.05 5.77
C THR A 324 -0.05 -6.76 6.16
N VAL A 325 0.86 -6.94 5.21
CA VAL A 325 2.24 -7.40 5.50
C VAL A 325 3.26 -6.46 4.88
N LYS A 326 4.41 -6.30 5.53
CA LYS A 326 5.51 -5.48 5.01
C LYS A 326 6.24 -6.20 3.88
N ARG A 327 6.81 -5.43 2.95
CA ARG A 327 7.79 -5.93 1.99
C ARG A 327 9.03 -6.45 2.74
N GLY A 328 9.56 -7.57 2.27
CA GLY A 328 10.81 -8.14 2.73
C GLY A 328 12.03 -7.46 2.09
N ALA A 329 13.21 -7.96 2.42
CA ALA A 329 14.48 -7.46 1.86
C ALA A 329 14.69 -7.83 0.38
N GLY A 330 13.84 -8.71 -0.16
CA GLY A 330 13.89 -9.13 -1.56
C GLY A 330 12.75 -10.08 -1.92
N PRO A 331 12.70 -10.52 -3.19
CA PRO A 331 11.55 -11.25 -3.73
C PRO A 331 11.17 -12.53 -2.99
N MET A 332 12.16 -13.25 -2.43
CA MET A 332 11.88 -14.48 -1.68
C MET A 332 11.15 -14.21 -0.35
N GLN A 333 11.57 -13.18 0.37
CA GLN A 333 10.89 -12.78 1.59
C GLN A 333 9.52 -12.17 1.28
N ASP A 334 9.38 -11.41 0.19
CA ASP A 334 8.07 -10.93 -0.28
C ASP A 334 7.10 -12.09 -0.52
N ALA A 335 7.53 -13.15 -1.21
CA ALA A 335 6.71 -14.32 -1.47
C ALA A 335 6.24 -15.01 -0.16
N GLU A 336 7.11 -15.14 0.83
CA GLU A 336 6.75 -15.71 2.13
C GLU A 336 5.79 -14.80 2.92
N GLN A 337 6.00 -13.49 2.90
CA GLN A 337 5.09 -12.51 3.53
C GLN A 337 3.69 -12.57 2.88
N ILE A 338 3.62 -12.59 1.55
CA ILE A 338 2.34 -12.72 0.81
C ILE A 338 1.67 -14.05 1.17
N ARG A 339 2.42 -15.16 1.21
CA ARG A 339 1.88 -16.46 1.60
C ARG A 339 1.31 -16.43 3.02
N ARG A 340 2.00 -15.78 3.97
CA ARG A 340 1.52 -15.57 5.34
C ARG A 340 0.21 -14.78 5.35
N LEU A 341 0.13 -13.69 4.59
CA LEU A 341 -1.09 -12.88 4.46
C LEU A 341 -2.26 -13.70 3.90
N LEU A 342 -2.04 -14.47 2.83
CA LEU A 342 -3.06 -15.29 2.19
C LEU A 342 -3.52 -16.49 3.03
N THR A 343 -2.68 -16.97 3.95
CA THR A 343 -3.01 -18.10 4.84
C THR A 343 -3.51 -17.67 6.22
N SER A 344 -3.54 -16.36 6.50
CA SER A 344 -4.08 -15.81 7.74
C SER A 344 -5.61 -15.95 7.78
N ARG A 345 -6.11 -16.73 8.75
CA ARG A 345 -7.55 -16.93 8.98
C ARG A 345 -8.22 -15.70 9.58
N LYS A 346 -7.51 -14.94 10.42
CA LYS A 346 -8.00 -13.70 11.02
C LYS A 346 -8.29 -12.67 9.92
N ASP A 347 -7.29 -12.38 9.08
CA ASP A 347 -7.42 -11.39 8.00
C ASP A 347 -8.48 -11.83 6.97
N GLU A 348 -8.62 -13.13 6.72
CA GLU A 348 -9.70 -13.66 5.88
C GLU A 348 -11.10 -13.40 6.46
N ALA A 349 -11.28 -13.63 7.76
CA ALA A 349 -12.55 -13.42 8.43
C ALA A 349 -12.92 -11.93 8.46
N GLU A 350 -11.96 -11.07 8.77
CA GLU A 350 -12.11 -9.61 8.77
C GLU A 350 -12.53 -9.10 7.39
N LEU A 351 -11.81 -9.48 6.32
CA LEU A 351 -12.15 -9.05 4.97
C LEU A 351 -13.52 -9.57 4.51
N THR A 352 -13.86 -10.81 4.90
CA THR A 352 -15.17 -11.39 4.57
C THR A 352 -16.30 -10.57 5.19
N MET A 353 -16.16 -10.18 6.46
CA MET A 353 -17.16 -9.37 7.14
C MET A 353 -17.31 -7.99 6.49
N CYS A 354 -16.20 -7.31 6.22
CA CYS A 354 -16.22 -6.01 5.54
C CYS A 354 -16.89 -6.10 4.16
N THR A 355 -16.63 -7.18 3.42
CA THR A 355 -17.21 -7.43 2.09
C THR A 355 -18.70 -7.71 2.15
N ASP A 356 -19.18 -8.48 3.13
CA ASP A 356 -20.61 -8.74 3.27
C ASP A 356 -21.40 -7.50 3.71
N VAL A 357 -20.82 -6.66 4.57
CA VAL A 357 -21.41 -5.35 4.92
C VAL A 357 -21.48 -4.44 3.70
N ASP A 358 -20.40 -4.38 2.91
CA ASP A 358 -20.35 -3.61 1.69
C ASP A 358 -21.38 -4.07 0.63
N ARG A 359 -21.54 -5.38 0.46
CA ARG A 359 -22.59 -5.96 -0.39
C ARG A 359 -24.00 -5.61 0.12
N ASN A 360 -24.20 -5.64 1.43
CA ASN A 360 -25.46 -5.21 2.05
C ASN A 360 -25.74 -3.73 1.78
N ASP A 361 -24.74 -2.85 1.91
CA ASP A 361 -24.88 -1.43 1.67
C ASP A 361 -25.29 -1.14 0.22
N LYS A 362 -24.62 -1.78 -0.76
CA LYS A 362 -25.01 -1.70 -2.18
C LYS A 362 -26.41 -2.23 -2.43
N SER A 363 -26.80 -3.33 -1.79
CA SER A 363 -28.09 -3.98 -2.03
C SER A 363 -29.28 -3.08 -1.68
N ARG A 364 -29.08 -2.03 -0.86
CA ARG A 364 -30.13 -1.03 -0.56
C ARG A 364 -30.44 -0.12 -1.73
N VAL A 365 -29.48 0.11 -2.62
CA VAL A 365 -29.54 1.16 -3.67
C VAL A 365 -29.27 0.63 -5.08
N CYS A 366 -28.93 -0.66 -5.22
CA CYS A 366 -28.64 -1.30 -6.49
C CYS A 366 -29.79 -2.18 -6.99
N VAL A 367 -29.85 -2.36 -8.31
CA VAL A 367 -30.78 -3.29 -8.97
C VAL A 367 -30.58 -4.69 -8.37
N PRO A 368 -31.65 -5.36 -7.91
CA PRO A 368 -31.55 -6.73 -7.38
C PRO A 368 -30.81 -7.66 -8.35
N GLY A 369 -29.81 -8.37 -7.83
CA GLY A 369 -28.95 -9.27 -8.62
C GLY A 369 -27.78 -8.60 -9.35
N SER A 370 -27.62 -7.27 -9.30
CA SER A 370 -26.48 -6.57 -9.91
C SER A 370 -25.25 -6.44 -9.01
N VAL A 371 -25.36 -6.77 -7.72
CA VAL A 371 -24.24 -6.67 -6.78
C VAL A 371 -23.34 -7.89 -6.92
N GLU A 372 -22.11 -7.66 -7.39
CA GLU A 372 -21.15 -8.70 -7.76
C GLU A 372 -19.82 -8.50 -7.04
N LEU A 373 -19.26 -9.60 -6.51
CA LEU A 373 -17.89 -9.67 -6.03
C LEU A 373 -16.98 -10.01 -7.22
N VAL A 374 -16.38 -9.00 -7.84
CA VAL A 374 -15.58 -9.15 -9.05
C VAL A 374 -14.14 -9.59 -8.78
N GLY A 375 -13.65 -9.40 -7.55
CA GLY A 375 -12.35 -9.87 -7.10
C GLY A 375 -12.36 -10.18 -5.60
N ARG A 376 -11.72 -11.28 -5.21
CA ARG A 376 -11.64 -11.73 -3.80
C ARG A 376 -10.19 -11.98 -3.39
N ARG A 377 -9.79 -11.42 -2.24
CA ARG A 377 -8.47 -11.55 -1.62
C ARG A 377 -7.32 -11.31 -2.59
N MET A 378 -7.50 -10.35 -3.48
CA MET A 378 -6.47 -9.98 -4.45
C MET A 378 -5.31 -9.33 -3.70
N VAL A 379 -4.08 -9.74 -4.01
CA VAL A 379 -2.88 -9.15 -3.42
C VAL A 379 -2.54 -7.88 -4.18
N GLU A 380 -2.66 -6.74 -3.51
CA GLU A 380 -2.18 -5.48 -4.03
C GLU A 380 -0.80 -5.16 -3.47
N SER A 381 0.12 -4.89 -4.38
CA SER A 381 1.52 -4.65 -4.08
C SER A 381 1.82 -3.16 -4.09
N TYR A 382 2.27 -2.63 -2.96
CA TYR A 382 2.68 -1.23 -2.79
C TYR A 382 4.17 -1.15 -2.46
N SER A 383 4.81 0.00 -2.64
CA SER A 383 6.27 0.17 -2.48
C SER A 383 6.86 -0.50 -1.21
N ARG A 384 6.11 -0.51 -0.10
CA ARG A 384 6.55 -0.99 1.22
C ARG A 384 5.72 -2.11 1.84
N LEU A 385 4.58 -2.47 1.26
CA LEU A 385 3.65 -3.41 1.86
C LEU A 385 2.79 -4.12 0.82
N PHE A 386 2.08 -5.15 1.28
CA PHE A 386 1.04 -5.85 0.54
C PHE A 386 -0.27 -5.79 1.32
N HIS A 387 -1.38 -5.64 0.60
CA HIS A 387 -2.75 -5.69 1.13
C HIS A 387 -3.55 -6.79 0.45
N THR A 388 -4.50 -7.39 1.17
CA THR A 388 -5.57 -8.17 0.54
C THR A 388 -6.80 -7.30 0.34
N VAL A 389 -7.39 -7.39 -0.86
CA VAL A 389 -8.47 -6.50 -1.27
C VAL A 389 -9.56 -7.28 -1.99
N ASP A 390 -10.81 -6.99 -1.63
CA ASP A 390 -11.99 -7.43 -2.38
C ASP A 390 -12.47 -6.27 -3.26
N HIS A 391 -13.07 -6.58 -4.41
CA HIS A 391 -13.65 -5.57 -5.32
C HIS A 391 -15.10 -5.91 -5.56
N VAL A 392 -15.99 -4.99 -5.17
CA VAL A 392 -17.44 -5.19 -5.25
C VAL A 392 -18.03 -4.11 -6.14
N LYS A 393 -18.88 -4.52 -7.08
CA LYS A 393 -19.61 -3.64 -7.99
C LYS A 393 -21.12 -3.82 -7.85
N GLY A 394 -21.87 -2.80 -8.26
CA GLY A 394 -23.33 -2.84 -8.34
C GLY A 394 -23.85 -1.83 -9.36
N MET A 395 -25.08 -2.03 -9.83
CA MET A 395 -25.76 -1.08 -10.72
C MET A 395 -26.83 -0.34 -9.93
N LEU A 396 -26.74 0.99 -9.81
CA LEU A 396 -27.73 1.80 -9.09
C LEU A 396 -29.14 1.63 -9.64
N LEU A 397 -30.15 1.62 -8.77
CA LEU A 397 -31.57 1.58 -9.13
C LEU A 397 -31.97 2.80 -9.97
N PRO A 398 -32.97 2.69 -10.86
CA PRO A 398 -33.55 3.85 -11.51
C PRO A 398 -34.08 4.83 -10.46
N GLY A 399 -33.69 6.10 -10.58
CA GLY A 399 -34.03 7.14 -9.60
C GLY A 399 -32.99 7.32 -8.50
N CYS A 400 -32.14 6.33 -8.23
CA CYS A 400 -31.01 6.49 -7.31
C CYS A 400 -29.86 7.29 -7.94
N ASP A 401 -29.21 8.10 -7.12
CA ASP A 401 -28.09 8.96 -7.50
C ASP A 401 -26.79 8.57 -6.77
N MET A 402 -25.69 9.25 -7.11
CA MET A 402 -24.38 9.01 -6.49
C MET A 402 -24.38 9.24 -4.97
N PHE A 403 -25.28 10.07 -4.44
CA PHE A 403 -25.38 10.32 -3.01
C PHE A 403 -26.16 9.22 -2.29
N ASP A 404 -27.07 8.50 -2.97
CA ASP A 404 -27.63 7.26 -2.42
C ASP A 404 -26.54 6.21 -2.23
N ALA A 405 -25.64 6.07 -3.20
CA ALA A 405 -24.46 5.21 -3.07
C ALA A 405 -23.58 5.65 -1.89
N PHE A 406 -23.24 6.94 -1.83
CA PHE A 406 -22.42 7.49 -0.74
C PHE A 406 -23.03 7.27 0.64
N LEU A 407 -24.31 7.60 0.82
CA LEU A 407 -25.01 7.54 2.11
C LEU A 407 -25.26 6.11 2.58
N SER A 408 -25.59 5.19 1.65
CA SER A 408 -25.80 3.78 2.01
C SER A 408 -24.54 3.11 2.55
N HIS A 409 -23.35 3.54 2.10
CA HIS A 409 -22.07 3.00 2.56
C HIS A 409 -21.51 3.73 3.79
N MET A 410 -22.13 4.82 4.23
CA MET A 410 -21.59 5.67 5.30
C MET A 410 -21.63 4.97 6.68
N TRP A 411 -20.53 4.84 7.42
CA TRP A 411 -19.14 4.77 6.91
C TRP A 411 -18.73 3.32 6.69
N ALA A 412 -17.61 3.11 6.00
CA ALA A 412 -17.12 1.77 5.67
C ALA A 412 -16.95 0.91 6.94
N CYS A 413 -17.21 -0.40 6.79
CA CYS A 413 -17.08 -1.37 7.90
C CYS A 413 -15.65 -1.39 8.45
N THR A 414 -14.67 -1.26 7.56
CA THR A 414 -13.22 -1.15 7.85
C THR A 414 -12.87 0.00 8.80
N LEU A 415 -13.78 0.97 8.99
CA LEU A 415 -13.61 2.11 9.87
C LEU A 415 -14.64 2.19 10.98
N THR A 416 -15.65 1.32 11.01
CA THR A 416 -16.71 1.35 12.02
C THR A 416 -16.78 0.01 12.72
N GLY A 417 -17.22 -1.00 11.99
CA GLY A 417 -17.44 -2.36 12.41
C GLY A 417 -18.86 -2.81 12.08
N ALA A 418 -19.24 -3.97 12.59
CA ALA A 418 -20.50 -4.61 12.26
C ALA A 418 -21.20 -5.17 13.50
N PRO A 419 -22.52 -4.95 13.69
CA PRO A 419 -23.40 -4.06 12.90
C PRO A 419 -23.08 -2.57 13.07
N LYS A 420 -23.07 -1.80 11.98
CA LYS A 420 -22.57 -0.41 11.96
C LYS A 420 -23.13 0.51 13.06
N PRO A 421 -24.46 0.61 13.31
CA PRO A 421 -24.96 1.56 14.30
C PRO A 421 -24.46 1.28 15.72
N ILE A 422 -24.41 0.01 16.12
CA ILE A 422 -23.90 -0.40 17.43
C ILE A 422 -22.39 -0.21 17.50
N ALA A 423 -21.66 -0.54 16.43
CA ALA A 423 -20.22 -0.30 16.36
C ALA A 423 -19.88 1.19 16.49
N MET A 424 -20.60 2.07 15.79
CA MET A 424 -20.44 3.52 15.90
C MET A 424 -20.77 4.05 17.29
N GLN A 425 -21.84 3.54 17.93
CA GLN A 425 -22.16 3.90 19.31
C GLN A 425 -21.08 3.41 20.28
N THR A 426 -20.48 2.25 20.03
CA THR A 426 -19.39 1.68 20.83
C THR A 426 -18.12 2.51 20.68
N ILE A 427 -17.78 2.94 19.47
CA ILE A 427 -16.71 3.89 19.18
C ILE A 427 -16.88 5.17 19.99
N GLU A 428 -18.05 5.81 19.92
CA GLU A 428 -18.35 7.03 20.67
C GLU A 428 -18.28 6.83 22.20
N ASN A 429 -18.51 5.62 22.69
CA ASN A 429 -18.43 5.31 24.12
C ASN A 429 -17.00 5.01 24.60
N LEU A 430 -16.09 4.56 23.72
CA LEU A 430 -14.80 3.99 24.11
C LEU A 430 -13.59 4.79 23.64
N GLU A 431 -13.67 5.54 22.54
CA GLU A 431 -12.57 6.41 22.11
C GLU A 431 -12.40 7.58 23.07
N ASN A 432 -11.21 8.16 23.14
CA ASN A 432 -10.93 9.27 24.07
C ASN A 432 -11.32 10.64 23.49
N SER A 433 -11.59 10.71 22.18
CA SER A 433 -11.94 11.95 21.49
C SER A 433 -12.65 11.68 20.15
N ALA A 434 -13.46 12.65 19.71
CA ALA A 434 -14.17 12.60 18.43
C ALA A 434 -13.22 12.47 17.23
N ARG A 435 -13.67 11.75 16.19
CA ARG A 435 -12.86 11.39 15.02
C ARG A 435 -12.56 12.53 14.07
N ARG A 436 -13.40 13.58 14.06
CA ARG A 436 -13.30 14.69 13.10
C ARG A 436 -13.28 14.13 11.67
N TRP A 437 -12.16 14.28 10.97
CA TRP A 437 -11.97 13.79 9.61
C TRP A 437 -11.68 12.30 9.53
N TYR A 438 -11.12 11.65 10.55
CA TYR A 438 -10.67 10.25 10.47
C TYR A 438 -11.84 9.28 10.23
N GLY A 439 -11.72 8.45 9.18
CA GLY A 439 -12.76 7.48 8.81
C GLY A 439 -13.96 8.07 8.06
N GLY A 440 -13.92 9.37 7.74
CA GLY A 440 -14.74 9.97 6.69
C GLY A 440 -14.12 9.73 5.30
N CYS A 441 -14.23 10.71 4.39
CA CYS A 441 -13.59 10.62 3.08
C CYS A 441 -13.20 11.98 2.49
N VAL A 442 -12.38 11.94 1.45
CA VAL A 442 -12.04 13.07 0.59
C VAL A 442 -12.29 12.70 -0.86
N GLY A 443 -12.52 13.69 -1.70
CA GLY A 443 -12.64 13.46 -3.13
C GLY A 443 -13.40 14.56 -3.84
N LEU A 444 -14.08 14.16 -4.91
CA LEU A 444 -14.89 15.04 -5.74
C LEU A 444 -16.18 14.36 -6.19
N PHE A 445 -17.15 15.19 -6.54
CA PHE A 445 -18.26 14.78 -7.39
C PHE A 445 -18.49 15.80 -8.49
N THR A 446 -18.89 15.33 -9.65
CA THR A 446 -19.25 16.15 -10.81
C THR A 446 -20.75 16.41 -10.83
N PHE A 447 -21.18 17.51 -11.44
CA PHE A 447 -22.62 17.77 -11.59
C PHE A 447 -23.31 16.89 -12.64
N ASN A 448 -22.54 16.11 -13.42
CA ASN A 448 -23.08 15.07 -14.29
C ASN A 448 -23.31 13.71 -13.58
N GLY A 449 -23.08 13.63 -12.26
CA GLY A 449 -23.47 12.49 -11.44
C GLY A 449 -22.36 11.47 -11.18
N GLN A 450 -21.09 11.82 -11.39
CA GLN A 450 -19.95 10.99 -11.02
C GLN A 450 -19.43 11.36 -9.64
N LEU A 451 -18.92 10.37 -8.93
CA LEU A 451 -18.37 10.52 -7.58
C LEU A 451 -17.09 9.69 -7.48
N ASN A 452 -16.02 10.25 -6.92
CA ASN A 452 -14.80 9.51 -6.66
C ASN A 452 -14.21 9.94 -5.32
N THR A 453 -14.20 9.01 -4.36
CA THR A 453 -13.82 9.31 -2.98
C THR A 453 -12.90 8.23 -2.39
N GLY A 454 -11.93 8.68 -1.60
CA GLY A 454 -11.03 7.84 -0.80
C GLY A 454 -11.23 8.08 0.69
N ILE A 455 -11.09 7.04 1.50
CA ILE A 455 -11.29 7.15 2.95
C ILE A 455 -10.17 7.97 3.57
N THR A 456 -10.47 8.82 4.56
CA THR A 456 -9.50 9.62 5.32
C THR A 456 -8.77 8.81 6.40
N ILE A 457 -8.13 7.72 5.96
CA ILE A 457 -7.08 7.02 6.70
C ILE A 457 -5.72 7.43 6.20
N ARG A 458 -4.66 7.16 6.98
CA ARG A 458 -3.29 7.48 6.54
C ARG A 458 -3.18 8.99 6.21
N THR A 459 -3.75 9.80 7.11
CA THR A 459 -3.94 11.24 6.95
C THR A 459 -3.28 11.99 8.10
N ILE A 460 -2.59 13.08 7.77
CA ILE A 460 -2.11 14.11 8.69
C ILE A 460 -3.13 15.25 8.65
N HIS A 461 -3.74 15.54 9.79
CA HIS A 461 -4.59 16.70 10.00
C HIS A 461 -3.76 17.80 10.67
N VAL A 462 -3.51 18.89 9.96
CA VAL A 462 -2.80 20.06 10.49
C VAL A 462 -3.81 21.14 10.85
N GLN A 463 -3.75 21.61 12.09
CA GLN A 463 -4.60 22.70 12.58
C GLN A 463 -3.86 23.47 13.66
N ASN A 464 -3.83 24.80 13.57
CA ASN A 464 -3.20 25.68 14.57
C ASN A 464 -1.75 25.27 14.93
N GLY A 465 -0.96 24.87 13.93
CA GLY A 465 0.45 24.45 14.13
C GLY A 465 0.64 23.08 14.77
N THR A 466 -0.44 22.33 15.01
CA THR A 466 -0.41 20.95 15.51
C THR A 466 -0.75 19.99 14.38
N ALA A 467 0.09 18.97 14.17
CA ALA A 467 -0.22 17.83 13.32
C ALA A 467 -0.83 16.70 14.15
N ARG A 468 -1.94 16.15 13.67
CA ARG A 468 -2.61 14.99 14.26
C ARG A 468 -2.63 13.84 13.25
N VAL A 469 -2.34 12.64 13.75
CA VAL A 469 -2.40 11.39 13.00
C VAL A 469 -3.25 10.45 13.82
N ARG A 470 -4.35 9.97 13.27
CA ARG A 470 -5.20 8.96 13.92
C ARG A 470 -5.06 7.63 13.21
N SER A 471 -4.97 6.55 13.97
CA SER A 471 -4.83 5.20 13.44
C SER A 471 -5.62 4.19 14.27
N GLY A 472 -6.31 3.29 13.59
CA GLY A 472 -7.11 2.23 14.19
C GLY A 472 -6.78 0.83 13.69
N ALA A 473 -7.40 -0.13 14.36
CA ALA A 473 -7.34 -1.55 14.05
C ALA A 473 -8.75 -2.14 14.17
N THR A 474 -9.05 -3.12 13.32
CA THR A 474 -10.29 -3.87 13.38
C THR A 474 -10.18 -4.89 14.49
N LEU A 475 -11.10 -4.84 15.45
CA LEU A 475 -11.06 -5.65 16.64
C LEU A 475 -12.13 -6.73 16.57
N LEU A 476 -11.66 -7.98 16.54
CA LEU A 476 -12.46 -9.20 16.50
C LEU A 476 -12.31 -9.95 17.83
N TYR A 477 -13.11 -11.00 18.04
CA TYR A 477 -12.93 -11.90 19.19
C TYR A 477 -11.51 -12.50 19.26
N ASP A 478 -10.95 -12.87 18.11
CA ASP A 478 -9.62 -13.48 17.97
C ASP A 478 -8.47 -12.46 17.99
N SER A 479 -8.75 -11.16 18.15
CA SER A 479 -7.71 -10.14 18.27
C SER A 479 -6.85 -10.35 19.51
N VAL A 480 -5.55 -10.07 19.40
CA VAL A 480 -4.59 -10.10 20.50
C VAL A 480 -4.36 -8.65 20.98
N PRO A 481 -4.82 -8.27 22.19
CA PRO A 481 -4.83 -6.86 22.64
C PRO A 481 -3.53 -6.09 22.46
N GLU A 482 -2.40 -6.70 22.82
CA GLU A 482 -1.08 -6.08 22.71
C GLU A 482 -0.65 -5.91 21.25
N GLU A 483 -0.98 -6.86 20.37
CA GLU A 483 -0.65 -6.78 18.94
C GLU A 483 -1.43 -5.66 18.26
N GLU A 484 -2.72 -5.48 18.57
CA GLU A 484 -3.54 -4.40 18.00
C GLU A 484 -3.06 -3.01 18.44
N GLU A 485 -2.64 -2.87 19.70
CA GLU A 485 -2.02 -1.62 20.19
C GLU A 485 -0.72 -1.32 19.45
N GLN A 486 0.12 -2.34 19.19
CA GLN A 486 1.33 -2.14 18.39
C GLN A 486 1.03 -1.85 16.92
N GLU A 487 0.03 -2.52 16.34
CA GLU A 487 -0.38 -2.32 14.94
C GLU A 487 -0.78 -0.87 14.69
N THR A 488 -1.61 -0.29 15.55
CA THR A 488 -2.04 1.12 15.43
C THR A 488 -0.86 2.10 15.53
N ARG A 489 0.12 1.84 16.40
CA ARG A 489 1.36 2.64 16.50
C ARG A 489 2.24 2.51 15.25
N VAL A 490 2.37 1.30 14.69
CA VAL A 490 3.13 1.04 13.45
C VAL A 490 2.46 1.71 12.25
N LYS A 491 1.12 1.65 12.15
CA LYS A 491 0.37 2.34 11.09
C LYS A 491 0.54 3.87 11.17
N ALA A 492 0.57 4.43 12.39
CA ALA A 492 0.78 5.86 12.60
C ALA A 492 2.23 6.31 12.36
N SER A 493 3.22 5.44 12.62
CA SER A 493 4.64 5.82 12.66
C SER A 493 5.14 6.41 11.34
N ALA A 494 4.69 5.90 10.19
CA ALA A 494 5.10 6.42 8.88
C ALA A 494 4.69 7.89 8.67
N PHE A 495 3.49 8.26 9.15
CA PHE A 495 2.95 9.63 9.02
C PHE A 495 3.55 10.55 10.08
N LEU A 496 3.77 10.03 11.29
CA LEU A 496 4.49 10.75 12.33
C LEU A 496 5.94 11.06 11.89
N SER A 497 6.65 10.10 11.29
CA SER A 497 8.00 10.33 10.75
C SER A 497 8.02 11.40 9.66
N ALA A 498 6.98 11.48 8.81
CA ALA A 498 6.88 12.55 7.81
C ALA A 498 6.79 13.95 8.45
N VAL A 499 6.25 14.05 9.66
CA VAL A 499 6.15 15.29 10.44
C VAL A 499 7.40 15.56 11.29
N THR A 500 8.00 14.53 11.90
CA THR A 500 9.06 14.70 12.91
C THR A 500 10.48 14.62 12.37
N MET A 501 10.71 13.95 11.23
CA MET A 501 12.06 13.79 10.70
C MET A 501 12.44 14.97 9.77
N PRO A 502 13.70 15.44 9.82
CA PRO A 502 14.26 16.27 8.75
C PRO A 502 14.17 15.50 7.42
N ALA A 503 14.05 16.22 6.31
CA ALA A 503 14.01 15.57 4.99
C ALA A 503 15.30 14.79 4.75
N VAL A 504 15.24 13.46 4.81
CA VAL A 504 16.37 12.59 4.44
C VAL A 504 16.24 12.30 2.95
N ALA A 505 17.28 12.63 2.19
CA ALA A 505 17.38 12.22 0.80
C ALA A 505 17.42 10.69 0.73
N GLN A 506 16.54 10.09 -0.08
CA GLN A 506 16.60 8.66 -0.35
C GLN A 506 17.94 8.34 -1.01
N SER A 507 18.65 7.35 -0.46
CA SER A 507 19.84 6.80 -1.11
C SER A 507 19.42 6.14 -2.42
N ALA A 508 20.13 6.46 -3.51
CA ALA A 508 20.00 5.75 -4.77
C ALA A 508 20.18 4.23 -4.55
N PRO A 509 19.58 3.37 -5.40
CA PRO A 509 19.83 1.94 -5.35
C PRO A 509 21.33 1.67 -5.35
N GLU A 510 21.81 0.84 -4.42
CA GLU A 510 23.20 0.42 -4.39
C GLU A 510 23.53 -0.22 -5.74
N GLY A 511 24.52 0.35 -6.44
CA GLY A 511 25.12 -0.29 -7.60
C GLY A 511 25.76 -1.63 -7.22
N PRO A 512 26.24 -2.41 -8.20
CA PRO A 512 26.94 -3.67 -7.92
C PRO A 512 28.04 -3.43 -6.87
N ARG A 513 27.96 -4.16 -5.74
CA ARG A 513 28.92 -4.01 -4.66
C ARG A 513 30.32 -4.37 -5.18
N PRO A 514 31.30 -3.45 -5.14
CA PRO A 514 32.66 -3.79 -5.51
C PRO A 514 33.19 -4.80 -4.49
N TYR A 515 33.58 -5.98 -4.96
CA TYR A 515 34.25 -6.97 -4.12
C TYR A 515 35.75 -6.66 -4.05
N VAL A 516 36.34 -6.93 -2.88
CA VAL A 516 37.78 -6.74 -2.66
C VAL A 516 38.52 -7.89 -3.36
N LYS A 517 39.39 -7.58 -4.33
CA LYS A 517 40.25 -8.59 -4.96
C LYS A 517 41.11 -9.28 -3.89
N ARG A 518 41.11 -10.61 -3.92
CA ARG A 518 41.93 -11.47 -3.05
C ARG A 518 42.99 -12.17 -3.90
N PRO A 519 44.18 -12.43 -3.36
CA PRO A 519 45.15 -13.30 -4.01
C PRO A 519 44.58 -14.72 -4.13
N GLY A 520 44.92 -15.41 -5.22
CA GLY A 520 44.53 -16.79 -5.47
C GLY A 520 43.69 -16.96 -6.74
N MET A 521 43.90 -18.08 -7.42
CA MET A 521 43.23 -18.49 -8.65
C MET A 521 42.49 -19.82 -8.45
N VAL A 522 41.17 -19.79 -8.65
CA VAL A 522 40.33 -20.98 -8.65
C VAL A 522 40.07 -21.42 -10.08
N LEU A 523 40.38 -22.68 -10.38
CA LEU A 523 39.92 -23.30 -11.62
C LEU A 523 38.51 -23.88 -11.37
N PHE A 524 37.53 -23.39 -12.11
CA PHE A 524 36.15 -23.84 -12.06
C PHE A 524 35.86 -24.75 -13.27
N VAL A 525 35.49 -26.00 -13.03
CA VAL A 525 35.25 -26.99 -14.08
C VAL A 525 33.76 -27.13 -14.36
N ASP A 526 33.33 -26.66 -15.53
CA ASP A 526 31.97 -26.76 -16.07
C ASP A 526 31.69 -28.17 -16.61
N ASN A 527 30.86 -28.96 -15.93
CA ASN A 527 30.43 -30.28 -16.38
C ASN A 527 29.11 -30.23 -17.18
N GLN A 528 28.87 -29.13 -17.90
CA GLN A 528 27.72 -28.89 -18.79
C GLN A 528 26.38 -28.78 -18.05
N ASP A 529 26.39 -28.17 -16.87
CA ASP A 529 25.17 -27.80 -16.15
C ASP A 529 24.76 -26.36 -16.48
N SER A 530 23.45 -26.11 -16.55
CA SER A 530 22.90 -24.78 -16.84
C SER A 530 23.09 -23.78 -15.68
N PHE A 531 23.45 -24.25 -14.48
CA PHE A 531 23.64 -23.42 -13.27
C PHE A 531 25.09 -22.95 -13.04
N VAL A 532 26.04 -23.40 -13.87
CA VAL A 532 27.49 -23.20 -13.68
C VAL A 532 27.88 -21.74 -13.55
N HIS A 533 27.31 -20.85 -14.36
CA HIS A 533 27.69 -19.44 -14.33
C HIS A 533 27.24 -18.72 -13.05
N THR A 534 26.12 -19.13 -12.44
CA THR A 534 25.65 -18.58 -11.15
C THR A 534 26.58 -19.02 -10.03
N LEU A 535 26.90 -20.32 -9.97
CA LEU A 535 27.82 -20.87 -8.97
C LEU A 535 29.23 -20.29 -9.12
N ALA A 536 29.75 -20.20 -10.35
CA ALA A 536 31.04 -19.58 -10.62
C ALA A 536 31.03 -18.08 -10.28
N ASN A 537 29.89 -17.40 -10.40
CA ASN A 537 29.75 -16.01 -9.96
C ASN A 537 29.81 -15.89 -8.43
N TYR A 538 29.22 -16.82 -7.67
CA TYR A 538 29.39 -16.83 -6.21
C TYR A 538 30.86 -16.97 -5.80
N VAL A 539 31.63 -17.79 -6.51
CA VAL A 539 33.08 -17.88 -6.30
C VAL A 539 33.77 -16.54 -6.63
N ARG A 540 33.45 -15.91 -7.77
CA ARG A 540 34.02 -14.60 -8.15
C ARG A 540 33.72 -13.50 -7.14
N GLN A 541 32.53 -13.52 -6.53
CA GLN A 541 32.12 -12.55 -5.51
C GLN A 541 32.95 -12.64 -4.23
N THR A 542 33.66 -13.74 -3.98
CA THR A 542 34.63 -13.83 -2.87
C THR A 542 35.90 -13.00 -3.12
N GLY A 543 36.13 -12.57 -4.36
CA GLY A 543 37.25 -11.71 -4.77
C GLY A 543 38.43 -12.44 -5.39
N VAL A 544 38.44 -13.77 -5.43
CA VAL A 544 39.48 -14.58 -6.10
C VAL A 544 39.35 -14.53 -7.62
N GLU A 545 40.46 -14.78 -8.32
CA GLU A 545 40.42 -14.98 -9.77
C GLU A 545 39.78 -16.33 -10.10
N VAL A 546 38.88 -16.36 -11.08
CA VAL A 546 38.17 -17.58 -11.48
C VAL A 546 38.26 -17.81 -12.97
N ILE A 547 39.02 -18.84 -13.35
CA ILE A 547 39.06 -19.36 -14.72
C ILE A 547 38.04 -20.49 -14.83
N THR A 548 37.14 -20.42 -15.81
CA THR A 548 36.15 -21.48 -16.05
C THR A 548 36.54 -22.28 -17.28
N LEU A 549 36.74 -23.60 -17.14
CA LEU A 549 36.99 -24.52 -18.26
C LEU A 549 35.88 -25.57 -18.34
N ARG A 550 35.48 -25.94 -19.55
CA ARG A 550 34.59 -27.08 -19.78
C ARG A 550 35.33 -28.38 -19.48
N GLY A 551 34.69 -29.29 -18.75
CA GLY A 551 35.23 -30.61 -18.41
C GLY A 551 35.66 -31.41 -19.65
N GLY A 552 36.64 -32.30 -19.46
CA GLY A 552 37.28 -33.04 -20.56
C GLY A 552 38.49 -32.35 -21.19
N PHE A 553 39.02 -31.30 -20.56
CA PHE A 553 40.29 -30.69 -20.95
C PHE A 553 41.49 -31.63 -20.68
N ALA A 554 42.61 -31.38 -21.37
CA ALA A 554 43.84 -32.16 -21.23
C ALA A 554 44.49 -31.93 -19.86
N GLU A 555 45.05 -32.98 -19.24
CA GLU A 555 45.54 -32.94 -17.85
C GLU A 555 46.60 -31.86 -17.62
N GLU A 556 47.43 -31.61 -18.63
CA GLU A 556 48.51 -30.63 -18.65
C GLU A 556 48.00 -29.21 -18.37
N ARG A 557 46.70 -28.93 -18.59
CA ARG A 557 46.09 -27.64 -18.26
C ARG A 557 46.12 -27.32 -16.76
N LEU A 558 46.11 -28.33 -15.88
CA LEU A 558 46.29 -28.10 -14.44
C LEU A 558 47.72 -27.63 -14.15
N ASP A 559 48.68 -28.15 -14.89
CA ASP A 559 50.10 -27.82 -14.75
C ASP A 559 50.41 -26.46 -15.41
N GLU A 560 49.71 -26.08 -16.48
CA GLU A 560 49.88 -24.77 -17.14
C GLU A 560 49.25 -23.60 -16.36
N LEU A 561 48.08 -23.84 -15.74
CA LEU A 561 47.34 -22.79 -15.04
C LEU A 561 47.74 -22.61 -13.58
N HIS A 562 48.34 -23.63 -12.96
CA HIS A 562 48.72 -23.64 -11.53
C HIS A 562 47.60 -23.12 -10.60
N PRO A 563 46.39 -23.70 -10.62
CA PRO A 563 45.30 -23.26 -9.73
C PRO A 563 45.65 -23.51 -8.26
N ASP A 564 45.20 -22.61 -7.39
CA ASP A 564 45.30 -22.79 -5.92
C ASP A 564 44.19 -23.69 -5.38
N ALA A 565 43.07 -23.79 -6.09
CA ALA A 565 41.97 -24.69 -5.78
C ALA A 565 41.16 -25.06 -7.02
N LEU A 566 40.51 -26.23 -6.98
CA LEU A 566 39.63 -26.72 -8.03
C LEU A 566 38.19 -26.81 -7.52
N VAL A 567 37.26 -26.15 -8.23
CA VAL A 567 35.82 -26.28 -8.00
C VAL A 567 35.20 -27.10 -9.13
N ILE A 568 34.60 -28.23 -8.79
CA ILE A 568 33.95 -29.14 -9.73
C ILE A 568 32.45 -28.91 -9.67
N SER A 569 31.89 -28.42 -10.77
CA SER A 569 30.48 -28.06 -10.85
C SER A 569 29.54 -29.26 -10.96
N PRO A 570 28.22 -29.03 -10.78
CA PRO A 570 27.18 -30.00 -11.14
C PRO A 570 27.23 -30.41 -12.61
N GLY A 571 26.48 -31.46 -12.97
CA GLY A 571 26.39 -31.94 -14.34
C GLY A 571 25.46 -33.15 -14.46
N PRO A 572 25.11 -33.55 -15.70
CA PRO A 572 24.26 -34.70 -15.95
C PRO A 572 25.03 -36.02 -15.78
N CYS A 573 24.31 -37.14 -15.91
CA CYS A 573 24.87 -38.50 -15.93
C CYS A 573 25.60 -38.91 -14.62
N THR A 574 26.37 -40.00 -14.67
CA THR A 574 27.20 -40.46 -13.54
C THR A 574 28.58 -39.79 -13.59
N PRO A 575 29.29 -39.67 -12.45
CA PRO A 575 30.61 -39.05 -12.42
C PRO A 575 31.64 -39.76 -13.31
N GLU A 576 31.59 -41.08 -13.49
CA GLU A 576 32.46 -41.77 -14.46
C GLU A 576 32.24 -41.32 -15.89
N LYS A 577 30.96 -41.24 -16.32
CA LYS A 577 30.61 -40.89 -17.70
C LYS A 577 31.08 -39.49 -18.05
N MET A 578 31.05 -38.59 -17.06
CA MET A 578 31.50 -37.21 -17.21
C MET A 578 33.00 -37.03 -16.96
N GLY A 579 33.74 -38.10 -16.64
CA GLY A 579 35.18 -38.05 -16.38
C GLY A 579 35.57 -37.37 -15.06
N VAL A 580 34.61 -37.13 -14.16
CA VAL A 580 34.85 -36.40 -12.91
C VAL A 580 35.75 -37.20 -11.96
N VAL A 581 35.57 -38.52 -11.86
CA VAL A 581 36.41 -39.39 -11.02
C VAL A 581 37.89 -39.30 -11.41
N LYS A 582 38.18 -39.26 -12.72
CA LYS A 582 39.53 -39.09 -13.26
C LYS A 582 40.11 -37.74 -12.88
N LEU A 583 39.33 -36.66 -13.04
CA LEU A 583 39.74 -35.30 -12.69
C LEU A 583 40.06 -35.15 -11.18
N VAL A 584 39.22 -35.73 -10.31
CA VAL A 584 39.48 -35.74 -8.86
C VAL A 584 40.82 -36.41 -8.56
N GLY A 585 41.10 -37.56 -9.18
CA GLY A 585 42.39 -38.24 -9.00
C GLY A 585 43.60 -37.44 -9.44
N GLN A 586 43.49 -36.75 -10.58
CA GLN A 586 44.55 -35.87 -11.09
C GLN A 586 44.82 -34.69 -10.15
N ALA A 587 43.78 -34.13 -9.53
CA ALA A 587 43.91 -33.04 -8.57
C ALA A 587 44.50 -33.53 -7.23
N VAL A 588 44.03 -34.66 -6.71
CA VAL A 588 44.55 -35.28 -5.48
C VAL A 588 46.02 -35.65 -5.61
N ALA A 589 46.44 -36.20 -6.76
CA ALA A 589 47.84 -36.54 -7.04
C ALA A 589 48.77 -35.31 -7.00
N ARG A 590 48.23 -34.11 -7.26
CA ARG A 590 48.92 -32.81 -7.21
C ARG A 590 48.80 -32.11 -5.86
N GLY A 591 48.09 -32.69 -4.89
CA GLY A 591 47.80 -32.06 -3.60
C GLY A 591 46.88 -30.84 -3.71
N LEU A 592 46.12 -30.70 -4.80
CA LEU A 592 45.24 -29.56 -5.03
C LEU A 592 43.99 -29.62 -4.13
N PRO A 593 43.65 -28.54 -3.42
CA PRO A 593 42.37 -28.40 -2.72
C PRO A 593 41.17 -28.52 -3.65
N LEU A 594 40.12 -29.21 -3.18
CA LEU A 594 38.94 -29.57 -3.99
C LEU A 594 37.63 -29.19 -3.31
N PHE A 595 36.72 -28.64 -4.11
CA PHE A 595 35.31 -28.55 -3.76
C PHE A 595 34.40 -29.09 -4.87
N GLY A 596 33.52 -30.02 -4.55
CA GLY A 596 32.56 -30.59 -5.51
C GLY A 596 31.11 -30.27 -5.16
N VAL A 597 30.33 -29.88 -6.17
CA VAL A 597 28.88 -29.64 -6.04
C VAL A 597 28.12 -30.65 -6.88
N CYS A 598 27.10 -31.30 -6.29
CA CYS A 598 26.24 -32.30 -6.94
C CYS A 598 27.02 -33.42 -7.66
N LEU A 599 27.19 -33.36 -8.99
CA LEU A 599 28.03 -34.31 -9.74
C LEU A 599 29.49 -34.31 -9.22
N GLY A 600 30.03 -33.14 -8.87
CA GLY A 600 31.35 -33.03 -8.25
C GLY A 600 31.44 -33.72 -6.89
N HIS A 601 30.38 -33.62 -6.08
CA HIS A 601 30.27 -34.33 -4.80
C HIS A 601 30.25 -35.85 -4.99
N GLN A 602 29.44 -36.32 -5.93
CA GLN A 602 29.32 -37.74 -6.26
C GLN A 602 30.67 -38.28 -6.79
N GLY A 603 31.35 -37.52 -7.65
CA GLY A 603 32.65 -37.92 -8.20
C GLY A 603 33.77 -37.95 -7.16
N ILE A 604 33.79 -37.00 -6.21
CA ILE A 604 34.71 -37.02 -5.07
C ILE A 604 34.47 -38.26 -4.22
N ALA A 605 33.21 -38.51 -3.83
CA ALA A 605 32.87 -39.65 -2.99
C ALA A 605 33.29 -40.98 -3.64
N GLN A 606 33.01 -41.11 -4.94
CA GLN A 606 33.31 -42.30 -5.72
C GLN A 606 34.81 -42.53 -5.93
N TYR A 607 35.60 -41.47 -6.15
CA TYR A 607 37.06 -41.57 -6.23
C TYR A 607 37.68 -42.15 -4.95
N PHE A 608 37.15 -41.78 -3.78
CA PHE A 608 37.61 -42.32 -2.49
C PHE A 608 36.98 -43.67 -2.12
N GLY A 609 36.18 -44.27 -3.01
CA GLY A 609 35.65 -45.62 -2.86
C GLY A 609 34.23 -45.72 -2.31
N ALA A 610 33.48 -44.61 -2.22
CA ALA A 610 32.07 -44.66 -1.84
C ALA A 610 31.19 -45.12 -3.00
N GLU A 611 30.12 -45.85 -2.70
CA GLU A 611 29.12 -46.26 -3.70
C GLU A 611 28.02 -45.21 -3.90
N LEU A 612 27.54 -45.08 -5.14
CA LEU A 612 26.37 -44.27 -5.47
C LEU A 612 25.10 -45.14 -5.52
N GLY A 613 24.01 -44.61 -5.00
CA GLY A 613 22.65 -45.16 -5.12
C GLY A 613 21.80 -44.30 -6.06
N LEU A 614 20.64 -44.84 -6.45
CA LEU A 614 19.60 -44.11 -7.16
C LEU A 614 18.43 -43.88 -6.21
N LEU A 615 18.00 -42.62 -6.06
CA LEU A 615 16.83 -42.30 -5.25
C LEU A 615 15.57 -42.94 -5.84
N PRO A 616 14.68 -43.52 -5.01
CA PRO A 616 13.40 -44.04 -5.49
C PRO A 616 12.52 -42.94 -6.09
N ARG A 617 12.70 -41.70 -5.62
CA ARG A 617 12.09 -40.50 -6.18
C ARG A 617 13.18 -39.46 -6.49
N PRO A 618 13.37 -39.09 -7.77
CA PRO A 618 14.30 -38.02 -8.13
C PRO A 618 13.95 -36.69 -7.44
N MET A 619 14.98 -35.96 -7.02
CA MET A 619 14.86 -34.66 -6.38
C MET A 619 15.33 -33.58 -7.34
N HIS A 620 14.45 -33.14 -8.25
CA HIS A 620 14.71 -32.12 -9.26
C HIS A 620 13.93 -30.85 -8.93
N GLY A 621 14.62 -29.78 -8.53
CA GLY A 621 13.99 -28.51 -8.17
C GLY A 621 13.20 -28.57 -6.86
N ARG A 622 13.70 -29.33 -5.88
CA ARG A 622 13.03 -29.51 -4.58
C ARG A 622 13.87 -28.96 -3.44
N GLU A 623 13.22 -28.25 -2.54
CA GLU A 623 13.82 -27.80 -1.29
C GLU A 623 13.65 -28.87 -0.21
N THR A 624 14.69 -29.10 0.57
CA THR A 624 14.63 -29.91 1.80
C THR A 624 15.47 -29.29 2.90
N ALA A 625 15.10 -29.53 4.15
CA ALA A 625 15.92 -29.15 5.30
C ALA A 625 17.19 -30.01 5.37
N VAL A 626 18.34 -29.36 5.53
CA VAL A 626 19.66 -29.98 5.66
C VAL A 626 20.27 -29.60 7.01
N THR A 627 20.53 -30.61 7.84
CA THR A 627 21.22 -30.47 9.12
C THR A 627 22.72 -30.70 8.92
N HIS A 628 23.55 -29.80 9.45
CA HIS A 628 25.01 -29.84 9.29
C HIS A 628 25.74 -29.60 10.62
N THR A 629 27.04 -29.86 10.64
CA THR A 629 27.91 -29.80 11.84
C THR A 629 28.22 -28.39 12.35
N ALA A 630 27.74 -27.34 11.69
CA ALA A 630 28.09 -25.93 11.90
C ALA A 630 29.61 -25.59 11.88
N GLU A 631 30.44 -26.49 11.32
CA GLU A 631 31.90 -26.35 11.23
C GLU A 631 32.39 -26.23 9.79
N GLY A 632 33.63 -25.77 9.61
CA GLY A 632 34.30 -25.70 8.30
C GLY A 632 33.52 -24.85 7.31
N ILE A 633 33.14 -25.46 6.17
CA ILE A 633 32.37 -24.79 5.11
C ILE A 633 30.97 -24.34 5.56
N PHE A 634 30.47 -24.86 6.68
CA PHE A 634 29.16 -24.52 7.25
C PHE A 634 29.21 -23.53 8.42
N LYS A 635 30.39 -22.96 8.71
CA LYS A 635 30.54 -21.98 9.79
C LYS A 635 29.57 -20.80 9.60
N ASN A 636 28.90 -20.41 10.68
CA ASN A 636 27.93 -19.30 10.71
C ASN A 636 26.70 -19.46 9.79
N LEU A 637 26.35 -20.68 9.40
CA LEU A 637 25.10 -20.99 8.71
C LEU A 637 24.05 -21.57 9.69
N PRO A 638 22.76 -21.31 9.47
CA PRO A 638 21.68 -21.89 10.29
C PRO A 638 21.58 -23.41 10.05
N SER A 639 21.33 -24.19 11.11
CA SER A 639 21.11 -25.64 11.02
C SER A 639 19.82 -26.01 11.75
N PRO A 640 18.82 -26.61 11.08
CA PRO A 640 18.80 -26.95 9.66
C PRO A 640 18.71 -25.71 8.74
N MET A 641 19.21 -25.83 7.51
CA MET A 641 19.01 -24.84 6.43
C MET A 641 18.22 -25.43 5.26
N PRO A 642 17.41 -24.64 4.54
CA PRO A 642 16.82 -25.07 3.27
C PRO A 642 17.89 -25.21 2.20
N ALA A 643 17.82 -26.28 1.41
CA ALA A 643 18.75 -26.52 0.31
C ALA A 643 18.05 -27.08 -0.93
N GLY A 644 18.38 -26.52 -2.09
CA GLY A 644 17.90 -26.97 -3.39
C GLY A 644 18.58 -28.24 -3.89
N ARG A 645 17.78 -29.28 -4.15
CA ARG A 645 18.22 -30.56 -4.71
C ARG A 645 17.86 -30.67 -6.19
N TYR A 646 18.86 -31.05 -7.00
CA TYR A 646 18.74 -31.37 -8.43
C TYR A 646 19.48 -32.67 -8.77
N HIS A 647 19.19 -33.75 -8.05
CA HIS A 647 19.90 -35.01 -8.21
C HIS A 647 18.97 -36.22 -8.15
N SER A 648 19.36 -37.26 -8.89
CA SER A 648 18.78 -38.61 -8.81
C SER A 648 19.72 -39.58 -8.11
N LEU A 649 21.03 -39.37 -8.30
CA LEU A 649 22.07 -40.16 -7.66
C LEU A 649 22.41 -39.57 -6.29
N TYR A 650 22.85 -40.41 -5.36
CA TYR A 650 23.30 -39.97 -4.04
C TYR A 650 24.39 -40.91 -3.53
N VAL A 651 25.20 -40.44 -2.57
CA VAL A 651 26.22 -41.28 -1.92
C VAL A 651 25.56 -42.17 -0.88
N LYS A 652 25.77 -43.49 -0.96
CA LYS A 652 25.25 -44.43 0.04
C LYS A 652 26.00 -44.25 1.35
N LYS A 653 25.25 -44.30 2.46
CA LYS A 653 25.82 -44.27 3.82
C LYS A 653 26.50 -45.60 4.18
N ASP A 654 25.92 -46.71 3.74
CA ASP A 654 26.49 -48.04 3.93
C ASP A 654 27.78 -48.19 3.13
N GLY A 655 28.85 -48.61 3.82
CA GLY A 655 30.16 -48.77 3.19
C GLY A 655 30.92 -47.47 2.93
N LEU A 656 30.51 -46.34 3.53
CA LEU A 656 31.24 -45.07 3.37
C LEU A 656 32.69 -45.23 3.86
N PRO A 657 33.69 -44.93 3.01
CA PRO A 657 35.11 -45.04 3.35
C PRO A 657 35.48 -44.23 4.60
N ALA A 658 36.32 -44.79 5.48
CA ALA A 658 36.69 -44.17 6.75
C ALA A 658 37.41 -42.81 6.61
N CYS A 659 38.02 -42.54 5.44
CA CYS A 659 38.66 -41.27 5.14
C CYS A 659 37.67 -40.12 4.87
N LEU A 660 36.40 -40.44 4.62
CA LEU A 660 35.33 -39.46 4.43
C LEU A 660 34.49 -39.33 5.70
N GLU A 661 34.10 -38.10 5.99
CA GLU A 661 33.23 -37.74 7.11
C GLU A 661 32.01 -36.99 6.59
N ILE A 662 30.83 -37.41 7.06
CA ILE A 662 29.55 -36.77 6.76
C ILE A 662 29.46 -35.47 7.55
N THR A 663 29.31 -34.34 6.85
CA THR A 663 29.22 -33.01 7.46
C THR A 663 27.84 -32.38 7.33
N ALA A 664 26.97 -32.95 6.49
CA ALA A 664 25.55 -32.59 6.42
C ALA A 664 24.70 -33.76 5.93
N GLU A 665 23.45 -33.83 6.44
CA GLU A 665 22.43 -34.81 6.04
C GLU A 665 21.07 -34.11 5.85
N SER A 666 20.25 -34.59 4.93
CA SER A 666 18.85 -34.16 4.79
C SER A 666 17.92 -34.93 5.72
N ASP A 667 16.70 -34.43 5.88
CA ASP A 667 15.62 -35.06 6.66
C ASP A 667 15.25 -36.48 6.21
N ASP A 668 15.42 -36.80 4.92
CA ASP A 668 15.26 -38.15 4.34
C ASP A 668 16.51 -39.04 4.49
N GLY A 669 17.51 -38.62 5.27
CA GLY A 669 18.69 -39.42 5.62
C GLY A 669 19.74 -39.54 4.51
N ILE A 670 19.71 -38.65 3.53
CA ILE A 670 20.68 -38.63 2.43
C ILE A 670 21.89 -37.79 2.82
N ILE A 671 23.09 -38.24 2.45
CA ILE A 671 24.33 -37.48 2.65
C ILE A 671 24.29 -36.24 1.78
N MET A 672 24.37 -35.08 2.42
CA MET A 672 24.29 -33.77 1.77
C MET A 672 25.63 -33.04 1.71
N ALA A 673 26.61 -33.44 2.54
CA ALA A 673 27.97 -32.94 2.43
C ALA A 673 29.00 -33.94 3.02
N LEU A 674 30.20 -33.91 2.45
CA LEU A 674 31.34 -34.72 2.89
C LEU A 674 32.58 -33.83 3.06
N ARG A 675 33.43 -34.16 4.04
CA ARG A 675 34.83 -33.71 4.13
C ARG A 675 35.76 -34.91 4.16
N HIS A 676 36.92 -34.80 3.50
CA HIS A 676 38.02 -35.75 3.74
C HIS A 676 38.70 -35.41 5.07
N ARG A 677 39.13 -36.43 5.84
CA ARG A 677 39.74 -36.22 7.16
C ARG A 677 41.11 -35.56 7.08
N ASP A 678 41.94 -35.99 6.12
CA ASP A 678 43.34 -35.55 6.02
C ASP A 678 43.66 -34.60 4.85
N LEU A 679 42.78 -34.50 3.86
CA LEU A 679 43.01 -33.74 2.62
C LEU A 679 42.05 -32.53 2.58
N PRO A 680 42.43 -31.41 1.95
CA PRO A 680 41.58 -30.24 1.79
C PRO A 680 40.50 -30.47 0.71
N VAL A 681 39.63 -31.45 0.94
CA VAL A 681 38.59 -31.91 0.02
C VAL A 681 37.24 -31.81 0.71
N TYR A 682 36.36 -31.00 0.14
CA TYR A 682 35.01 -30.76 0.64
C TYR A 682 34.00 -30.96 -0.50
N SER A 683 32.76 -31.28 -0.17
CA SER A 683 31.72 -31.38 -1.19
C SER A 683 30.31 -31.26 -0.63
N VAL A 684 29.37 -30.85 -1.48
CA VAL A 684 27.94 -30.76 -1.17
C VAL A 684 27.10 -31.38 -2.28
N GLN A 685 26.05 -32.13 -1.91
CA GLN A 685 25.14 -32.75 -2.88
C GLN A 685 24.08 -31.76 -3.40
N PHE A 686 23.64 -30.83 -2.56
CA PHE A 686 22.71 -29.76 -2.94
C PHE A 686 23.42 -28.67 -3.75
N HIS A 687 22.63 -27.74 -4.30
CA HIS A 687 23.09 -26.63 -5.13
C HIS A 687 23.10 -25.32 -4.32
N PRO A 688 24.27 -24.82 -3.89
CA PRO A 688 24.38 -23.54 -3.16
C PRO A 688 23.84 -22.35 -3.97
N GLU A 689 23.97 -22.40 -5.29
CA GLU A 689 23.56 -21.34 -6.22
C GLU A 689 22.05 -21.29 -6.52
N SER A 690 21.30 -22.30 -6.07
CA SER A 690 19.87 -22.40 -6.33
C SER A 690 19.08 -21.31 -5.60
N ILE A 691 18.00 -20.83 -6.22
CA ILE A 691 17.00 -19.98 -5.54
C ILE A 691 16.42 -20.64 -4.28
N LEU A 692 16.40 -21.98 -4.23
CA LEU A 692 15.93 -22.79 -3.10
C LEU A 692 16.96 -22.87 -1.94
N THR A 693 18.15 -22.31 -2.13
CA THR A 693 19.21 -22.18 -1.11
C THR A 693 19.52 -20.69 -0.84
N LEU A 694 18.69 -19.78 -1.37
CA LEU A 694 18.94 -18.33 -1.35
C LEU A 694 18.58 -17.68 -0.01
N GLN A 695 17.79 -18.35 0.84
CA GLN A 695 17.40 -17.79 2.13
C GLN A 695 18.63 -17.33 2.93
N ASP A 696 18.60 -16.07 3.37
CA ASP A 696 19.68 -15.39 4.10
C ASP A 696 21.07 -15.47 3.44
N ASP A 697 21.12 -15.55 2.11
CA ASP A 697 22.34 -15.71 1.30
C ASP A 697 23.17 -16.95 1.69
N ALA A 698 22.53 -18.00 2.22
CA ALA A 698 23.21 -19.18 2.77
C ALA A 698 24.17 -19.82 1.76
N GLY A 699 23.75 -19.95 0.49
CA GLY A 699 24.61 -20.46 -0.58
C GLY A 699 25.87 -19.65 -0.83
N LEU A 700 25.78 -18.32 -0.88
CA LEU A 700 26.93 -17.44 -1.09
C LEU A 700 27.88 -17.47 0.12
N LYS A 701 27.34 -17.46 1.34
CA LYS A 701 28.10 -17.60 2.58
C LYS A 701 28.83 -18.95 2.64
N LEU A 702 28.19 -20.03 2.21
CA LEU A 702 28.83 -21.35 2.11
C LEU A 702 30.00 -21.31 1.13
N ILE A 703 29.83 -20.72 -0.06
CA ILE A 703 30.91 -20.60 -1.03
C ILE A 703 32.05 -19.71 -0.51
N ALA A 704 31.74 -18.63 0.22
CA ALA A 704 32.76 -17.83 0.88
C ALA A 704 33.57 -18.65 1.88
N ASN A 705 32.92 -19.44 2.74
CA ASN A 705 33.60 -20.35 3.67
C ASN A 705 34.42 -21.42 2.94
N VAL A 706 33.92 -21.96 1.81
CA VAL A 706 34.66 -22.91 0.97
C VAL A 706 35.96 -22.27 0.49
N ILE A 707 35.89 -21.06 -0.08
CA ILE A 707 37.09 -20.38 -0.55
C ILE A 707 38.05 -20.11 0.60
N ASP A 708 37.58 -19.57 1.72
CA ASP A 708 38.42 -19.32 2.90
C ASP A 708 39.13 -20.60 3.38
N VAL A 709 38.46 -21.75 3.36
CA VAL A 709 39.05 -23.04 3.78
C VAL A 709 40.04 -23.59 2.75
N LEU A 710 39.72 -23.51 1.46
CA LEU A 710 40.60 -24.03 0.39
C LEU A 710 41.84 -23.17 0.19
N THR A 711 41.74 -21.85 0.38
CA THR A 711 42.83 -20.91 0.17
C THR A 711 43.57 -20.53 1.46
N ALA A 712 43.23 -21.08 2.62
CA ALA A 712 43.90 -20.81 3.91
C ALA A 712 45.40 -21.19 3.95
N ARG A 713 45.93 -21.81 2.88
CA ARG A 713 47.35 -22.18 2.72
C ARG A 713 48.14 -21.20 1.82
N LEU A 714 47.50 -20.15 1.31
CA LEU A 714 48.13 -18.99 0.64
C LEU A 714 48.47 -17.93 1.68
#